data_AF-A0A1H7XKF2-F1
#
_entry.id   AF-A0A1H7XKF2-F1
#
_cell.length_a   1.000
_cell.length_b   1.000
_cell.length_c   1.000
_cell.angle_alpha   90.00
_cell.angle_beta   90.00
_cell.angle_gamma   90.00
#
_symmetry.space_group_name_H-M   'P 1'
#
loop_
_entity.id
_entity.type
_entity.pdbx_description
1 polymer ?
#
loop_
_entity_poly.entity_id
_entity_poly.type
_entity_poly.pdbx_seq_one_letter_code
_entity_poly.pdbx_strand_id
1 'polypeptide(L)'
;MGTPAQAGLADPTPCPPVFPGGSNIAPEAHLTTSSAYTDEQGVTHDGCRAADGRIGPGNEWVSAWELNPWIKLEWDTPRTLQAVDLYDRVNAWPNVNAGTLSFSDNTVVEVTGIPPDGALKAITFAPKTVTWMKFEATGGTGNLNGLAEIAAGEVQPVTRSYARSESVNLVFWPGVRLTSSTPSNVGVRQLATKFGEDANNYHDFPNASWLQLDLGPGNVQHIHKVRLRFGEASLSATGYKIWVGNEPTPENNTLAADVRGNTKPIVTAQFPAIPGRFVRVQVFSAPSAVRPIRVDGLSVYSTDPKQVTRHYPVNGRGSGKAKLEPLRGWGWYHASRKASNLLSEEPVATGPDDRRDSTQQLDLAYEGAAFRVQLDDTYALEKMILGFGRAPVAPVALKVELSVDDRYYHTVFDGDAPPGHAPVLTWSTDGGHGDAKYVRVTLPRTAAPPHARVLSRLELYGLPVTARPLPPEGPPEGSVQAGSLEVPYDGYLSAAIYDARGRLVRTLKSREPVAKGPDRPLYWDGQDDFGQALPEGPYQWKAVVSQVSSRDDGSVGNTGNPSHGLTHAPHQAAALAYDPDGSLYTASSWEESATELRRYKPNGTPDWALPAKLSLAVAADGEFVYVAQWKEQDGLMANVVNRHRAGDGTREPFPGTAGGALLINPPAANPKPVGQRRATADQSRWFVGVNGLAVDTTCLWVSNYRQNRVECYAKSSGTLQGAFAVNRPLGIAADGRGFVWVAQEGHRVTQYRTALPPASSWGIPVGSLSGLADPYAVALGVGGTQLFLTEHGTGSVRVYGTAQGGLLATHGQQALPGPLQADHFRLGHRAGIAADAEGRYTVADTGNHRLQWFHADGRLRRSMSSEFISAPFVDETGTLPHTVLSGPRQYTVDPTTGAWQYTHNWTPGDNAFVDEVSKRRRLRVNPHQGPPLYRDFLFYTADGFRGGVTVYLLEPGDTGMRRAASLGFGWTGADDNTLPGNRCFQWIDSSADGRVDPSSEVSFPETCIAGDMHVWVSETGDLWFSQTSPAEGAVVIPLQGFDANHNPIYRFEARYTVLPPDPSPTNYRAAVIRSIPGSPRFLTLGATAQSDAARGTAGFGNGHVVTLHHPDGSEKVRVHLPDEWKAFTLAADGEYWYTGHSRDDQHWVHMYDEDGLLIATMRPGAPSRWGAGWMDHASSLTARREPGTHTHYVYAEDVYWGRMIRYATEVPPDSLSRSGGHFTFSR
;
A
#
# COMPACT_ATOMS: atom_id res chain seq x y z
N MET A 1 60.53 61.01 17.95
CA MET A 1 59.50 61.65 17.12
C MET A 1 58.16 61.09 17.55
N GLY A 2 57.22 61.96 17.94
CA GLY A 2 55.81 61.69 18.20
C GLY A 2 55.46 60.69 19.32
N THR A 3 55.20 61.16 20.53
CA THR A 3 54.38 60.44 21.53
C THR A 3 52.98 60.19 20.98
N PRO A 4 52.47 58.94 20.88
CA PRO A 4 51.06 58.69 20.66
C PRO A 4 50.30 58.80 21.99
N ALA A 5 49.10 59.37 21.91
CA ALA A 5 48.26 59.83 23.01
C ALA A 5 47.82 58.71 23.98
N GLN A 6 47.68 59.08 25.27
CA GLN A 6 46.87 58.31 26.22
C GLN A 6 45.44 58.19 25.68
N ALA A 7 45.02 56.98 25.32
CA ALA A 7 43.64 56.68 25.01
C ALA A 7 42.81 56.74 26.30
N GLY A 8 41.81 57.64 26.33
CA GLY A 8 40.83 57.68 27.41
C GLY A 8 39.97 56.42 27.42
N LEU A 9 39.41 56.09 28.59
CA LEU A 9 38.43 55.02 28.79
C LEU A 9 37.37 55.09 27.68
N ALA A 10 37.21 54.02 26.92
CA ALA A 10 36.19 53.95 25.88
C ALA A 10 34.80 53.99 26.54
N ASP A 11 33.95 54.92 26.11
CA ASP A 11 32.56 55.02 26.59
C ASP A 11 31.77 53.74 26.22
N PRO A 12 30.88 53.26 27.10
CA PRO A 12 30.12 52.04 26.87
C PRO A 12 29.24 52.20 25.62
N THR A 13 29.55 51.45 24.58
CA THR A 13 28.80 51.47 23.31
C THR A 13 27.93 50.21 23.23
N PRO A 14 26.60 50.32 23.01
CA PRO A 14 25.75 49.15 22.81
C PRO A 14 26.12 48.44 21.52
N CYS A 15 26.46 47.16 21.59
CA CYS A 15 26.75 46.37 20.39
C CYS A 15 25.46 46.14 19.57
N PRO A 16 25.47 46.27 18.23
CA PRO A 16 24.29 46.01 17.42
C PRO A 16 23.88 44.53 17.54
N PRO A 17 22.61 44.20 17.84
CA PRO A 17 22.18 42.83 18.05
C PRO A 17 22.21 42.05 16.72
N VAL A 18 23.13 41.10 16.60
CA VAL A 18 23.05 40.04 15.59
C VAL A 18 22.09 38.99 16.13
N PHE A 19 21.05 38.66 15.36
CA PHE A 19 19.84 37.93 15.78
C PHE A 19 20.04 36.74 16.76
N PRO A 20 19.12 36.56 17.73
CA PRO A 20 19.26 35.62 18.85
C PRO A 20 18.85 34.19 18.49
N GLY A 21 19.63 33.21 18.97
CA GLY A 21 19.29 31.81 18.76
C GLY A 21 20.36 30.78 19.16
N GLY A 22 20.91 30.88 20.37
CA GLY A 22 21.67 29.77 20.99
C GLY A 22 22.67 30.22 22.04
N SER A 23 22.43 29.86 23.31
CA SER A 23 23.29 29.87 24.51
C SER A 23 24.32 30.98 24.82
N ASN A 24 24.81 31.79 23.88
CA ASN A 24 25.73 32.90 24.10
C ASN A 24 24.94 34.21 24.30
N ILE A 25 25.06 34.78 25.50
CA ILE A 25 24.41 36.05 25.86
C ILE A 25 25.41 37.22 25.96
N ALA A 26 26.66 37.04 25.51
CA ALA A 26 27.65 38.11 25.46
C ALA A 26 27.24 39.31 24.59
N PRO A 27 26.61 39.15 23.40
CA PRO A 27 26.17 40.29 22.59
C PRO A 27 25.06 41.14 23.24
N GLU A 28 24.38 40.59 24.27
CA GLU A 28 23.34 41.30 25.03
C GLU A 28 23.90 42.16 26.17
N ALA A 29 25.21 42.11 26.42
CA ALA A 29 25.87 42.88 27.47
C ALA A 29 26.33 44.25 26.98
N HIS A 30 26.46 45.20 27.89
CA HIS A 30 27.25 46.41 27.70
C HIS A 30 28.73 46.05 27.88
N LEU A 31 29.48 46.05 26.77
CA LEU A 31 30.89 45.72 26.77
C LEU A 31 31.74 46.96 27.03
N THR A 32 32.69 46.83 27.96
CA THR A 32 33.76 47.80 28.18
C THR A 32 35.10 47.08 28.16
N THR A 33 36.11 47.71 27.58
CA THR A 33 37.47 47.15 27.48
C THR A 33 38.47 48.11 28.09
N SER A 34 39.66 47.59 28.41
CA SER A 34 40.78 48.42 28.89
C SER A 34 41.18 49.48 27.87
N SER A 35 41.25 49.10 26.59
CA SER A 35 41.47 49.98 25.45
C SER A 35 41.11 49.28 24.13
N ALA A 36 41.11 50.02 23.02
CA ALA A 36 40.91 49.52 21.67
C ALA A 36 41.93 50.13 20.70
N TYR A 37 42.56 49.30 19.88
CA TYR A 37 43.51 49.70 18.84
C TYR A 37 42.77 50.13 17.57
N THR A 38 43.23 51.21 16.93
CA THR A 38 42.77 51.60 15.59
C THR A 38 43.90 51.34 14.62
N ASP A 39 43.63 50.53 13.60
CA ASP A 39 44.63 50.13 12.61
C ASP A 39 45.01 51.26 11.64
N GLU A 40 46.00 50.99 10.78
CA GLU A 40 46.50 51.96 9.80
C GLU A 40 45.45 52.34 8.74
N GLN A 41 44.38 51.54 8.61
CA GLN A 41 43.25 51.77 7.72
C GLN A 41 42.14 52.60 8.40
N GLY A 42 42.33 52.99 9.66
CA GLY A 42 41.39 53.79 10.45
C GLY A 42 40.25 52.98 11.06
N VAL A 43 40.35 51.65 11.10
CA VAL A 43 39.34 50.77 11.68
C VAL A 43 39.65 50.53 13.16
N THR A 44 38.71 50.89 14.03
CA THR A 44 38.82 50.61 15.47
C THR A 44 38.37 49.18 15.79
N HIS A 45 39.23 48.44 16.48
CA HIS A 45 39.01 47.08 16.95
C HIS A 45 38.48 47.08 18.38
N ASP A 46 37.23 47.50 18.56
CA ASP A 46 36.57 47.63 19.86
C ASP A 46 36.10 46.29 20.46
N GLY A 47 35.60 46.34 21.71
CA GLY A 47 35.16 45.16 22.45
C GLY A 47 33.96 44.42 21.83
N CYS A 48 33.08 45.10 21.08
CA CYS A 48 31.92 44.47 20.47
C CYS A 48 32.32 43.41 19.43
N ARG A 49 33.48 43.59 18.79
CA ARG A 49 34.05 42.60 17.86
C ARG A 49 34.48 41.30 18.53
N ALA A 50 34.61 41.27 19.84
CA ALA A 50 34.83 40.02 20.58
C ALA A 50 33.52 39.39 21.05
N ALA A 51 32.35 39.93 20.73
CA ALA A 51 31.07 39.36 21.14
C ALA A 51 30.07 39.33 19.96
N ASP A 52 30.55 39.28 18.73
CA ASP A 52 29.73 39.32 17.51
C ASP A 52 29.49 37.93 16.89
N GLY A 53 30.05 36.88 17.50
CA GLY A 53 29.95 35.50 17.05
C GLY A 53 30.89 35.15 15.90
N ARG A 54 31.93 35.94 15.61
CA ARG A 54 32.84 35.78 14.47
C ARG A 54 34.29 35.64 14.91
N ILE A 55 34.80 34.41 14.91
CA ILE A 55 36.21 34.12 15.16
C ILE A 55 36.99 34.20 13.84
N GLY A 56 37.83 35.21 13.65
CA GLY A 56 38.68 35.32 12.46
C GLY A 56 39.45 36.64 12.35
N PRO A 57 40.54 36.68 11.57
CA PRO A 57 41.39 37.86 11.44
C PRO A 57 40.60 39.04 10.83
N GLY A 58 40.53 40.15 11.56
CA GLY A 58 39.82 41.37 11.16
C GLY A 58 38.48 41.63 11.86
N ASN A 59 37.90 40.64 12.54
CA ASN A 59 36.78 40.82 13.48
C ASN A 59 37.22 40.32 14.86
N GLU A 60 38.06 41.13 15.51
CA GLU A 60 38.61 40.82 16.82
C GLU A 60 38.63 42.12 17.62
N TRP A 61 38.47 42.02 18.93
CA TRP A 61 38.88 43.09 19.83
C TRP A 61 40.39 43.06 19.99
N VAL A 62 41.03 44.21 19.83
CA VAL A 62 42.48 44.36 19.98
C VAL A 62 42.76 45.52 20.93
N SER A 63 43.46 45.26 22.04
CA SER A 63 43.85 46.33 22.97
C SER A 63 44.91 47.26 22.36
N ALA A 64 44.99 48.49 22.83
CA ALA A 64 45.96 49.48 22.38
C ALA A 64 47.35 49.25 23.02
N TRP A 65 48.13 48.35 22.43
CA TRP A 65 49.51 48.01 22.82
C TRP A 65 49.66 47.45 24.24
N GLU A 66 48.61 46.85 24.79
CA GLU A 66 48.65 46.28 26.14
C GLU A 66 49.12 44.81 26.11
N LEU A 67 49.89 44.44 27.14
CA LEU A 67 50.33 43.07 27.38
C LEU A 67 49.23 42.24 28.07
N ASN A 68 48.52 42.84 29.04
CA ASN A 68 47.53 42.16 29.87
C ASN A 68 46.22 42.96 29.89
N PRO A 69 45.50 43.03 28.76
CA PRO A 69 44.27 43.80 28.64
C PRO A 69 43.08 43.11 29.32
N TRP A 70 41.99 43.84 29.51
CA TRP A 70 40.75 43.28 30.05
C TRP A 70 39.50 43.67 29.29
N ILE A 71 38.48 42.82 29.35
CA ILE A 71 37.14 43.03 28.80
C ILE A 71 36.09 42.68 29.86
N LYS A 72 35.11 43.57 30.03
CA LYS A 72 34.00 43.43 31.00
C LYS A 72 32.68 43.46 30.25
N LEU A 73 31.83 42.48 30.55
CA LEU A 73 30.46 42.35 30.06
C LEU A 73 29.52 42.65 31.23
N GLU A 74 28.61 43.61 31.05
CA GLU A 74 27.65 44.05 32.07
C GLU A 74 26.22 44.01 31.52
N TRP A 75 25.32 43.26 32.16
CA TRP A 75 23.93 43.11 31.72
C TRP A 75 22.98 43.98 32.55
N ASP A 76 21.97 44.54 31.89
CA ASP A 76 20.95 45.38 32.54
C ASP A 76 20.11 44.60 33.57
N THR A 77 20.02 43.28 33.43
CA THR A 77 19.35 42.37 34.36
C THR A 77 20.27 41.24 34.81
N PRO A 78 20.24 40.79 36.08
CA PRO A 78 21.07 39.67 36.54
C PRO A 78 20.90 38.42 35.67
N ARG A 79 22.02 37.81 35.26
CA ARG A 79 22.09 36.62 34.40
C ARG A 79 22.74 35.45 35.13
N THR A 80 22.25 34.23 34.95
CA THR A 80 22.85 33.04 35.60
C THR A 80 23.83 32.35 34.66
N LEU A 81 25.12 32.59 34.80
CA LEU A 81 26.17 32.02 33.96
C LEU A 81 26.70 30.69 34.52
N GLN A 82 27.06 29.75 33.63
CA GLN A 82 27.74 28.49 34.01
C GLN A 82 28.95 28.15 33.14
N ALA A 83 29.12 28.85 32.02
CA ALA A 83 30.25 28.66 31.13
C ALA A 83 30.68 29.97 30.48
N VAL A 84 31.95 30.05 30.13
CA VAL A 84 32.54 31.12 29.33
C VAL A 84 33.47 30.46 28.32
N ASP A 85 33.32 30.80 27.05
CA ASP A 85 34.21 30.36 25.98
C ASP A 85 35.06 31.54 25.54
N LEU A 86 36.38 31.35 25.51
CA LEU A 86 37.35 32.37 25.09
C LEU A 86 38.10 31.90 23.84
N TYR A 87 38.24 32.81 22.90
CA TYR A 87 39.03 32.63 21.69
C TYR A 87 40.07 33.74 21.65
N ASP A 88 41.33 33.36 21.75
CA ASP A 88 42.43 34.28 21.48
C ASP A 88 42.36 34.76 20.03
N ARG A 89 43.18 35.75 19.69
CA ARG A 89 43.27 36.22 18.32
C ARG A 89 43.84 35.13 17.40
N VAL A 90 43.42 35.12 16.14
CA VAL A 90 43.81 34.11 15.14
C VAL A 90 45.15 34.50 14.50
N ASN A 91 46.20 34.58 15.31
CA ASN A 91 47.56 34.95 14.92
C ASN A 91 48.58 34.22 15.79
N ALA A 92 49.79 33.93 15.29
CA ALA A 92 50.79 33.20 16.07
C ALA A 92 51.41 34.03 17.22
N TRP A 93 51.28 35.37 17.18
CA TRP A 93 51.77 36.34 18.16
C TRP A 93 51.18 37.74 17.84
N PRO A 94 50.81 38.59 18.82
CA PRO A 94 50.79 38.40 20.27
C PRO A 94 49.56 37.62 20.77
N ASN A 95 49.67 36.93 21.91
CA ASN A 95 48.61 36.06 22.46
C ASN A 95 48.39 36.28 23.96
N VAL A 96 47.17 36.05 24.44
CA VAL A 96 46.75 36.21 25.85
C VAL A 96 47.28 35.09 26.74
N ASN A 97 47.31 33.84 26.26
CA ASN A 97 47.78 32.59 26.92
C ASN A 97 47.09 32.18 28.25
N ALA A 98 46.79 33.11 29.15
CA ALA A 98 46.14 32.90 30.45
C ALA A 98 45.49 34.20 30.96
N GLY A 99 44.54 34.07 31.89
CA GLY A 99 43.84 35.20 32.49
C GLY A 99 42.97 34.80 33.67
N THR A 100 42.23 35.76 34.20
CA THR A 100 41.36 35.59 35.36
C THR A 100 39.97 36.11 35.05
N LEU A 101 38.95 35.30 35.33
CA LEU A 101 37.54 35.68 35.27
C LEU A 101 37.05 36.11 36.64
N SER A 102 36.58 37.35 36.76
CA SER A 102 35.98 37.90 37.98
C SER A 102 34.51 38.21 37.77
N PHE A 103 33.70 38.03 38.81
CA PHE A 103 32.24 38.15 38.75
C PHE A 103 31.72 39.14 39.79
N SER A 104 30.52 39.68 39.56
CA SER A 104 29.86 40.64 40.46
C SER A 104 29.54 40.08 41.87
N ASP A 105 29.59 38.76 42.04
CA ASP A 105 29.43 38.07 43.33
C ASP A 105 30.74 37.95 44.14
N ASN A 106 31.82 38.63 43.67
CA ASN A 106 33.19 38.60 44.19
C ASN A 106 33.90 37.25 44.05
N THR A 107 33.36 36.31 43.27
CA THR A 107 34.07 35.07 42.97
C THR A 107 35.00 35.23 41.78
N VAL A 108 36.04 34.39 41.74
CA VAL A 108 37.11 34.44 40.74
C VAL A 108 37.41 33.04 40.22
N VAL A 109 37.66 32.91 38.91
CA VAL A 109 38.05 31.68 38.23
C VAL A 109 39.33 31.94 37.44
N GLU A 110 40.38 31.17 37.74
CA GLU A 110 41.66 31.22 37.02
C GLU A 110 41.56 30.46 35.70
N VAL A 111 42.10 31.03 34.63
CA VAL A 111 42.09 30.48 33.27
C VAL A 111 43.52 30.33 32.78
N THR A 112 43.96 29.10 32.55
CA THR A 112 45.31 28.80 32.03
C THR A 112 45.24 28.02 30.72
N GLY A 113 46.23 28.22 29.84
CA GLY A 113 46.34 27.47 28.58
C GLY A 113 45.23 27.82 27.59
N ILE A 114 45.10 29.10 27.28
CA ILE A 114 44.28 29.61 26.18
C ILE A 114 45.08 29.37 24.88
N PRO A 115 44.53 28.67 23.87
CA PRO A 115 45.22 28.40 22.62
C PRO A 115 45.55 29.69 21.84
N PRO A 116 46.80 29.87 21.36
CA PRO A 116 47.26 31.10 20.70
C PRO A 116 46.95 31.14 19.20
N ASP A 117 45.88 30.48 18.74
CA ASP A 117 45.53 30.36 17.33
C ASP A 117 44.03 30.60 17.07
N GLY A 118 43.37 31.20 18.07
CA GLY A 118 41.92 31.37 18.10
C GLY A 118 41.14 30.06 18.10
N ALA A 119 41.74 28.95 18.57
CA ALA A 119 40.99 27.77 18.96
C ALA A 119 40.30 27.97 20.32
N LEU A 120 39.17 27.27 20.51
CA LEU A 120 38.30 27.40 21.67
C LEU A 120 39.01 27.05 22.98
N LYS A 121 38.93 27.95 23.96
CA LYS A 121 39.08 27.64 25.38
C LYS A 121 37.73 27.69 26.09
N ALA A 122 37.16 26.51 26.36
CA ALA A 122 35.93 26.39 27.15
C ALA A 122 36.23 26.38 28.65
N ILE A 123 35.51 27.20 29.41
CA ILE A 123 35.61 27.31 30.87
C ILE A 123 34.23 27.09 31.47
N THR A 124 34.09 26.09 32.35
CA THR A 124 32.83 25.80 33.04
C THR A 124 32.98 25.95 34.55
N PHE A 125 31.97 26.50 35.20
CA PHE A 125 31.91 26.66 36.66
C PHE A 125 30.49 26.44 37.18
N ALA A 126 30.34 26.24 38.49
CA ALA A 126 29.02 26.12 39.10
C ALA A 126 28.19 27.38 38.79
N PRO A 127 26.88 27.28 38.48
CA PRO A 127 26.01 28.41 38.16
C PRO A 127 26.17 29.63 39.07
N LYS A 128 26.40 30.80 38.48
CA LYS A 128 26.54 32.09 39.17
C LYS A 128 25.56 33.10 38.61
N THR A 129 24.71 33.66 39.47
CA THR A 129 23.84 34.78 39.08
C THR A 129 24.59 36.09 39.27
N VAL A 130 24.94 36.74 38.16
CA VAL A 130 25.83 37.90 38.14
C VAL A 130 25.22 39.02 37.29
N THR A 131 25.54 40.26 37.61
CA THR A 131 25.21 41.42 36.77
C THR A 131 26.36 41.80 35.85
N TRP A 132 27.59 41.40 36.19
CA TRP A 132 28.74 41.56 35.31
C TRP A 132 29.76 40.43 35.46
N MET A 133 30.52 40.20 34.38
CA MET A 133 31.74 39.40 34.38
C MET A 133 32.89 40.16 33.72
N LYS A 134 34.12 39.94 34.18
CA LYS A 134 35.34 40.55 33.64
C LYS A 134 36.38 39.48 33.37
N PHE A 135 36.91 39.42 32.16
CA PHE A 135 38.11 38.67 31.84
C PHE A 135 39.31 39.62 31.81
N GLU A 136 40.35 39.28 32.56
CA GLU A 136 41.60 40.03 32.62
C GLU A 136 42.77 39.11 32.26
N ALA A 137 43.49 39.43 31.18
CA ALA A 137 44.65 38.67 30.75
C ALA A 137 45.78 38.77 31.78
N THR A 138 46.47 37.66 32.05
CA THR A 138 47.59 37.60 33.01
C THR A 138 48.84 36.94 32.43
N GLY A 139 48.70 36.17 31.34
CA GLY A 139 49.77 35.41 30.69
C GLY A 139 50.26 35.97 29.36
N GLY A 140 49.92 37.22 29.01
CA GLY A 140 50.10 37.75 27.67
C GLY A 140 51.55 37.71 27.17
N THR A 141 51.75 37.43 25.88
CA THR A 141 53.05 37.50 25.20
C THR A 141 52.96 38.45 24.00
N GLY A 142 53.73 39.53 24.05
CA GLY A 142 53.68 40.61 23.06
C GLY A 142 52.65 41.70 23.37
N ASN A 143 52.63 42.76 22.57
CA ASN A 143 51.76 43.92 22.78
C ASN A 143 50.68 43.94 21.70
N LEU A 144 49.46 44.38 22.01
CA LEU A 144 48.21 44.25 21.20
C LEU A 144 47.44 42.95 21.49
N ASN A 145 47.46 42.45 22.72
CA ASN A 145 46.64 41.30 23.09
C ASN A 145 45.15 41.66 23.03
N GLY A 146 44.31 40.66 22.82
CA GLY A 146 42.87 40.85 22.63
C GLY A 146 42.20 39.51 22.47
N LEU A 147 40.93 39.50 22.07
CA LEU A 147 40.18 38.27 21.84
C LEU A 147 39.51 38.35 20.47
N ALA A 148 39.53 37.22 19.76
CA ALA A 148 38.66 37.05 18.60
C ALA A 148 37.22 36.92 19.04
N GLU A 149 36.95 36.22 20.16
CA GLU A 149 35.59 36.06 20.68
C GLU A 149 35.59 35.74 22.19
N ILE A 150 34.55 36.21 22.88
CA ILE A 150 34.13 35.84 24.23
C ILE A 150 32.63 35.55 24.22
N ALA A 151 32.28 34.31 24.57
CA ALA A 151 30.89 33.90 24.71
C ALA A 151 30.56 33.60 26.17
N ALA A 152 29.41 34.07 26.64
CA ALA A 152 28.91 33.85 27.99
C ALA A 152 27.69 32.92 27.96
N GLY A 153 27.82 31.74 28.58
CA GLY A 153 26.80 30.68 28.58
C GLY A 153 25.84 30.78 29.78
N GLU A 154 24.56 31.07 29.53
CA GLU A 154 23.53 31.12 30.58
C GLU A 154 22.97 29.71 30.92
N VAL A 155 22.62 29.49 32.19
CA VAL A 155 21.91 28.30 32.67
C VAL A 155 20.49 28.34 32.14
N GLN A 156 20.21 27.50 31.16
CA GLN A 156 18.83 27.26 30.74
C GLN A 156 18.06 26.59 31.89
N PRO A 157 16.86 27.10 32.27
CA PRO A 157 16.06 26.47 33.31
C PRO A 157 15.77 25.01 32.94
N VAL A 158 15.98 24.13 33.91
CA VAL A 158 16.08 22.68 33.72
C VAL A 158 14.87 22.10 32.99
N THR A 159 15.04 21.83 31.70
CA THR A 159 14.24 20.82 30.99
C THR A 159 15.04 19.55 30.82
N ARG A 160 14.69 18.56 31.64
CA ARG A 160 14.76 17.10 31.44
C ARG A 160 15.83 16.61 30.44
N SER A 161 16.87 16.01 31.01
CA SER A 161 17.72 14.94 30.47
C SER A 161 17.40 14.44 29.05
N TYR A 162 18.23 14.82 28.07
CA TYR A 162 18.31 14.14 26.78
C TYR A 162 19.41 13.09 26.78
N ALA A 163 19.01 11.82 26.61
CA ALA A 163 19.93 10.73 26.31
C ALA A 163 20.59 10.93 24.92
N ARG A 164 21.89 10.63 24.81
CA ARG A 164 22.62 10.53 23.54
C ARG A 164 21.77 9.80 22.48
N SER A 165 21.55 10.44 21.35
CA SER A 165 20.97 9.84 20.15
C SER A 165 22.11 9.36 19.27
N GLU A 166 22.25 8.06 19.08
CA GLU A 166 23.05 7.56 17.97
C GLU A 166 22.43 7.98 16.62
N SER A 167 23.27 8.60 15.77
CA SER A 167 23.24 8.66 14.30
C SER A 167 21.87 8.83 13.59
N VAL A 168 21.58 10.04 13.08
CA VAL A 168 20.43 10.28 12.18
C VAL A 168 20.74 9.77 10.77
N ASN A 169 19.93 8.86 10.21
CA ASN A 169 20.04 8.47 8.79
C ASN A 169 19.40 9.53 7.89
N LEU A 170 20.22 10.23 7.12
CA LEU A 170 19.84 11.41 6.33
C LEU A 170 19.16 11.06 5.01
N VAL A 171 19.18 9.80 4.57
CA VAL A 171 18.51 9.39 3.32
C VAL A 171 16.98 9.62 3.39
N PHE A 172 16.42 9.74 4.60
CA PHE A 172 15.00 10.05 4.84
C PHE A 172 14.73 11.52 5.18
N TRP A 173 15.70 12.42 5.03
CA TRP A 173 15.46 13.83 5.28
C TRP A 173 14.57 14.46 4.18
N PRO A 174 13.67 15.39 4.53
CA PRO A 174 12.88 16.13 3.55
C PRO A 174 13.78 16.93 2.60
N GLY A 175 13.44 16.95 1.32
CA GLY A 175 14.20 17.70 0.31
C GLY A 175 15.46 17.01 -0.24
N VAL A 176 15.80 15.83 0.30
CA VAL A 176 16.95 15.05 -0.18
C VAL A 176 16.67 14.42 -1.54
N ARG A 177 17.61 14.55 -2.48
CA ARG A 177 17.55 13.95 -3.83
C ARG A 177 18.68 12.93 -3.99
N LEU A 178 18.39 11.82 -4.67
CA LEU A 178 19.39 10.80 -5.01
C LEU A 178 19.53 10.79 -6.52
N THR A 179 20.75 10.96 -7.01
CA THR A 179 21.09 10.94 -8.43
C THR A 179 22.15 9.87 -8.70
N SER A 180 22.25 9.43 -9.95
CA SER A 180 23.21 8.40 -10.38
C SER A 180 23.86 8.79 -11.70
N SER A 181 25.04 8.23 -11.97
CA SER A 181 25.71 8.36 -13.27
C SER A 181 25.03 7.60 -14.41
N THR A 182 24.07 6.72 -14.12
CA THR A 182 23.29 5.97 -15.11
C THR A 182 21.85 6.50 -15.21
N PRO A 183 21.20 6.47 -16.41
CA PRO A 183 19.93 7.16 -16.65
C PRO A 183 18.65 6.45 -16.16
N SER A 184 18.72 5.26 -15.55
CA SER A 184 17.53 4.42 -15.29
C SER A 184 17.23 4.22 -13.80
N ASN A 185 16.04 4.67 -13.37
CA ASN A 185 15.30 4.34 -12.13
C ASN A 185 16.12 4.28 -10.84
N VAL A 186 16.42 5.41 -10.19
CA VAL A 186 16.94 5.39 -8.80
C VAL A 186 16.08 6.33 -7.94
N GLY A 187 15.09 5.79 -7.23
CA GLY A 187 14.28 6.55 -6.27
C GLY A 187 14.89 6.53 -4.86
N VAL A 188 14.94 7.69 -4.18
CA VAL A 188 15.47 7.85 -2.80
C VAL A 188 14.83 6.86 -1.82
N ARG A 189 13.51 6.61 -1.95
CA ARG A 189 12.78 5.65 -1.10
C ARG A 189 13.14 4.19 -1.38
N GLN A 190 13.44 3.80 -2.62
CA GLN A 190 13.61 2.39 -3.00
C GLN A 190 14.92 1.77 -2.46
N LEU A 191 16.02 2.53 -2.41
CA LEU A 191 17.32 2.08 -1.88
C LEU A 191 17.43 2.20 -0.35
N ALA A 192 16.60 3.03 0.28
CA ALA A 192 16.64 3.29 1.71
C ALA A 192 15.75 2.33 2.53
N THR A 193 14.62 1.90 1.97
CA THR A 193 13.66 1.00 2.65
C THR A 193 14.05 -0.48 2.59
N LYS A 194 15.01 -0.88 1.74
CA LYS A 194 15.34 -2.30 1.46
C LYS A 194 16.68 -2.78 2.03
N PHE A 195 17.17 -2.18 3.12
CA PHE A 195 18.18 -2.82 3.97
C PHE A 195 17.56 -4.04 4.71
N GLY A 196 17.06 -5.07 3.99
CA GLY A 196 16.43 -6.24 4.60
C GLY A 196 15.71 -7.23 3.69
N GLU A 197 14.75 -6.83 2.84
CA GLU A 197 13.57 -7.72 2.64
C GLU A 197 13.14 -8.12 1.20
N ASP A 198 13.86 -7.82 0.11
CA ASP A 198 13.37 -8.24 -1.23
C ASP A 198 14.46 -8.43 -2.30
N ALA A 199 14.41 -9.55 -3.03
CA ALA A 199 15.36 -9.86 -4.12
C ALA A 199 15.10 -9.12 -5.45
N ASN A 200 13.95 -8.44 -5.60
CA ASN A 200 13.42 -7.95 -6.89
C ASN A 200 13.60 -6.45 -7.17
N ASN A 201 14.14 -5.64 -6.25
CA ASN A 201 14.45 -4.22 -6.51
C ASN A 201 15.96 -3.98 -6.38
N TYR A 202 16.67 -4.12 -7.49
CA TYR A 202 18.11 -3.95 -7.56
C TYR A 202 18.52 -3.00 -8.66
N HIS A 203 19.66 -2.33 -8.48
CA HIS A 203 20.21 -1.43 -9.47
C HIS A 203 21.60 -1.91 -9.89
N ASP A 204 21.71 -2.21 -11.18
CA ASP A 204 22.92 -2.66 -11.83
C ASP A 204 23.71 -1.45 -12.34
N PHE A 205 24.91 -1.26 -11.80
CA PHE A 205 25.80 -0.15 -12.12
C PHE A 205 26.99 -0.64 -12.96
N PRO A 206 27.26 -0.05 -14.13
CA PRO A 206 28.52 -0.25 -14.83
C PRO A 206 29.72 0.00 -13.91
N ASN A 207 30.84 -0.67 -14.17
CA ASN A 207 32.07 -0.46 -13.41
C ASN A 207 32.46 1.04 -13.40
N ALA A 208 32.87 1.56 -12.24
CA ALA A 208 33.17 2.97 -11.98
C ALA A 208 31.98 3.95 -12.02
N SER A 209 30.74 3.46 -11.95
CA SER A 209 29.55 4.32 -11.81
C SER A 209 29.40 4.87 -10.38
N TRP A 210 28.66 5.98 -10.25
CA TRP A 210 28.42 6.64 -8.96
C TRP A 210 26.94 6.86 -8.63
N LEU A 211 26.67 6.93 -7.33
CA LEU A 211 25.44 7.34 -6.66
C LEU A 211 25.73 8.62 -5.88
N GLN A 212 24.81 9.59 -5.86
CA GLN A 212 25.01 10.85 -5.14
C GLN A 212 23.74 11.29 -4.42
N LEU A 213 23.84 11.44 -3.10
CA LEU A 213 22.84 12.06 -2.27
C LEU A 213 23.08 13.59 -2.26
N ASP A 214 22.05 14.37 -2.57
CA ASP A 214 22.00 15.83 -2.40
C ASP A 214 21.05 16.13 -1.25
N LEU A 215 21.55 16.72 -0.17
CA LEU A 215 20.76 17.04 1.02
C LEU A 215 19.85 18.27 0.85
N GLY A 216 19.95 18.97 -0.28
CA GLY A 216 19.20 20.19 -0.60
C GLY A 216 19.99 21.48 -0.32
N PRO A 217 19.61 22.62 -0.95
CA PRO A 217 20.29 23.89 -0.76
C PRO A 217 20.30 24.32 0.71
N GLY A 218 21.46 24.74 1.23
CA GLY A 218 21.63 25.17 2.62
C GLY A 218 21.73 24.04 3.66
N ASN A 219 21.53 22.77 3.27
CA ASN A 219 21.54 21.62 4.18
C ASN A 219 22.91 20.93 4.23
N VAL A 220 23.91 21.60 4.80
CA VAL A 220 25.22 21.01 5.07
C VAL A 220 25.16 20.20 6.37
N GLN A 221 25.68 18.97 6.35
CA GLN A 221 25.66 18.05 7.51
C GLN A 221 27.03 17.44 7.78
N HIS A 222 27.35 17.19 9.04
CA HIS A 222 28.57 16.50 9.47
C HIS A 222 28.42 14.98 9.32
N ILE A 223 28.67 14.50 8.10
CA ILE A 223 28.55 13.09 7.74
C ILE A 223 29.73 12.31 8.32
N HIS A 224 29.46 11.28 9.12
CA HIS A 224 30.53 10.48 9.75
C HIS A 224 30.46 8.99 9.40
N LYS A 225 29.38 8.56 8.75
CA LYS A 225 29.16 7.13 8.48
C LYS A 225 28.31 6.95 7.23
N VAL A 226 28.73 6.04 6.37
CA VAL A 226 27.98 5.58 5.20
C VAL A 226 27.95 4.06 5.21
N ARG A 227 26.77 3.47 4.99
CA ARG A 227 26.57 2.03 4.91
C ARG A 227 26.08 1.67 3.51
N LEU A 228 26.66 0.63 2.92
CA LEU A 228 26.33 0.12 1.60
C LEU A 228 26.02 -1.38 1.68
N ARG A 229 25.07 -1.83 0.86
CA ARG A 229 24.78 -3.25 0.61
C ARG A 229 24.93 -3.55 -0.88
N PHE A 230 25.72 -4.56 -1.20
CA PHE A 230 25.90 -5.13 -2.52
C PHE A 230 25.11 -6.46 -2.61
N GLY A 231 24.47 -6.71 -3.75
CA GLY A 231 23.59 -7.89 -3.92
C GLY A 231 24.33 -9.20 -4.21
N GLU A 232 23.71 -10.34 -3.85
CA GLU A 232 24.33 -11.67 -3.95
C GLU A 232 24.45 -12.24 -5.38
N ALA A 233 23.65 -11.76 -6.34
CA ALA A 233 23.54 -12.34 -7.69
C ALA A 233 24.59 -11.84 -8.71
N SER A 234 25.50 -10.95 -8.32
CA SER A 234 26.53 -10.34 -9.19
C SER A 234 27.71 -9.90 -8.34
N LEU A 235 28.95 -10.05 -8.84
CA LEU A 235 30.21 -9.79 -8.14
C LEU A 235 30.12 -8.59 -7.20
N SER A 236 30.23 -8.81 -5.88
CA SER A 236 30.38 -7.74 -4.89
C SER A 236 31.40 -6.73 -5.39
N ALA A 237 31.10 -5.43 -5.27
CA ALA A 237 32.04 -4.39 -5.65
C ALA A 237 33.39 -4.68 -4.97
N THR A 238 34.45 -4.90 -5.76
CA THR A 238 35.79 -5.16 -5.20
C THR A 238 36.42 -3.87 -4.68
N GLY A 239 35.80 -2.71 -4.89
CA GLY A 239 36.18 -1.46 -4.26
C GLY A 239 35.08 -0.41 -4.32
N TYR A 240 35.18 0.61 -3.48
CA TYR A 240 34.30 1.77 -3.51
C TYR A 240 35.02 3.00 -2.98
N LYS A 241 34.58 4.17 -3.44
CA LYS A 241 35.03 5.48 -2.96
C LYS A 241 33.83 6.31 -2.51
N ILE A 242 34.03 7.10 -1.47
CA ILE A 242 32.99 7.98 -0.90
C ILE A 242 33.55 9.39 -0.84
N TRP A 243 32.82 10.36 -1.38
CA TRP A 243 33.11 11.78 -1.24
C TRP A 243 32.00 12.47 -0.47
N VAL A 244 32.38 13.41 0.38
CA VAL A 244 31.46 14.30 1.09
C VAL A 244 31.93 15.73 0.86
N GLY A 245 31.03 16.61 0.47
CA GLY A 245 31.36 18.03 0.28
C GLY A 245 30.19 18.85 -0.21
N ASN A 246 30.45 20.08 -0.64
CA ASN A 246 29.40 21.04 -0.99
C ASN A 246 29.20 21.22 -2.49
N GLU A 247 30.04 20.59 -3.31
CA GLU A 247 29.90 20.60 -4.76
C GLU A 247 29.28 19.31 -5.28
N PRO A 248 28.51 19.34 -6.37
CA PRO A 248 27.95 18.13 -6.97
C PRO A 248 29.00 17.29 -7.70
N THR A 249 30.21 17.80 -7.95
CA THR A 249 31.34 17.07 -8.54
C THR A 249 32.42 16.77 -7.49
N PRO A 250 33.14 15.64 -7.58
CA PRO A 250 34.03 15.18 -6.51
C PRO A 250 35.38 15.90 -6.46
N GLU A 251 35.71 16.74 -7.44
CA GLU A 251 37.04 17.38 -7.59
C GLU A 251 37.42 18.25 -6.39
N ASN A 252 36.41 18.90 -5.78
CA ASN A 252 36.59 19.79 -4.61
C ASN A 252 35.97 19.22 -3.33
N ASN A 253 35.47 17.97 -3.36
CA ASN A 253 34.87 17.31 -2.20
C ASN A 253 35.90 16.44 -1.47
N THR A 254 35.74 16.30 -0.16
CA THR A 254 36.63 15.45 0.65
C THR A 254 36.36 13.98 0.35
N LEU A 255 37.41 13.25 -0.04
CA LEU A 255 37.38 11.80 -0.19
C LEU A 255 37.35 11.14 1.20
N ALA A 256 36.17 10.74 1.64
CA ALA A 256 35.88 10.18 2.95
C ALA A 256 36.28 8.69 3.08
N ALA A 257 36.28 7.93 1.98
CA ALA A 257 36.75 6.55 1.95
C ALA A 257 37.26 6.17 0.56
N ASP A 258 38.34 5.40 0.49
CA ASP A 258 38.86 4.77 -0.73
C ASP A 258 39.26 3.33 -0.42
N VAL A 259 38.33 2.40 -0.67
CA VAL A 259 38.49 1.00 -0.30
C VAL A 259 38.72 0.17 -1.55
N ARG A 260 39.82 -0.59 -1.55
CA ARG A 260 40.16 -1.59 -2.58
C ARG A 260 40.21 -2.98 -1.96
N GLY A 261 39.76 -3.99 -2.69
CA GLY A 261 39.71 -5.38 -2.23
C GLY A 261 38.52 -5.71 -1.31
N ASN A 262 37.36 -5.06 -1.46
CA ASN A 262 36.18 -5.39 -0.66
C ASN A 262 35.65 -6.81 -0.97
N THR A 263 35.52 -7.64 0.06
CA THR A 263 34.98 -9.01 -0.02
C THR A 263 33.64 -9.17 0.68
N LYS A 264 33.11 -8.11 1.31
CA LYS A 264 31.88 -8.15 2.11
C LYS A 264 30.67 -7.63 1.33
N PRO A 265 29.50 -8.28 1.44
CA PRO A 265 28.26 -7.83 0.80
C PRO A 265 27.65 -6.62 1.51
N ILE A 266 27.91 -6.42 2.81
CA ILE A 266 27.51 -5.22 3.55
C ILE A 266 28.76 -4.57 4.12
N VAL A 267 28.92 -3.28 3.85
CA VAL A 267 30.06 -2.49 4.35
C VAL A 267 29.56 -1.25 5.06
N THR A 268 30.25 -0.90 6.13
CA THR A 268 30.05 0.36 6.86
C THR A 268 31.37 1.11 6.82
N ALA A 269 31.40 2.23 6.12
CA ALA A 269 32.52 3.16 6.14
C ALA A 269 32.24 4.22 7.21
N GLN A 270 33.04 4.21 8.27
CA GLN A 270 33.06 5.26 9.28
C GLN A 270 34.29 6.14 9.05
N PHE A 271 34.12 7.45 9.16
CA PHE A 271 35.16 8.44 8.95
C PHE A 271 34.93 9.63 9.89
N PRO A 272 35.94 10.49 10.16
CA PRO A 272 35.75 11.73 10.87
C PRO A 272 34.60 12.54 10.25
N ALA A 273 33.81 13.25 11.05
CA ALA A 273 32.62 13.90 10.53
C ALA A 273 33.00 15.00 9.52
N ILE A 274 32.60 14.83 8.26
CA ILE A 274 32.91 15.76 7.16
C ILE A 274 31.65 16.58 6.89
N PRO A 275 31.72 17.93 6.94
CA PRO A 275 30.61 18.77 6.55
C PRO A 275 30.40 18.68 5.03
N GLY A 276 29.19 18.31 4.61
CA GLY A 276 28.84 18.30 3.20
C GLY A 276 27.35 18.26 2.95
N ARG A 277 26.93 18.93 1.88
CA ARG A 277 25.59 18.81 1.28
C ARG A 277 25.47 17.58 0.39
N PHE A 278 26.53 17.19 -0.30
CA PHE A 278 26.56 16.07 -1.22
C PHE A 278 27.35 14.89 -0.66
N VAL A 279 26.80 13.68 -0.79
CA VAL A 279 27.49 12.43 -0.49
C VAL A 279 27.50 11.56 -1.74
N ARG A 280 28.65 11.42 -2.38
CA ARG A 280 28.83 10.61 -3.59
C ARG A 280 29.52 9.29 -3.24
N VAL A 281 28.99 8.18 -3.74
CA VAL A 281 29.57 6.84 -3.65
C VAL A 281 29.87 6.34 -5.06
N GLN A 282 31.12 6.01 -5.37
CA GLN A 282 31.51 5.38 -6.64
C GLN A 282 31.97 3.95 -6.39
N VAL A 283 31.54 3.01 -7.23
CA VAL A 283 31.78 1.57 -7.03
C VAL A 283 32.64 1.00 -8.15
N PHE A 284 33.54 0.05 -7.82
CA PHE A 284 34.53 -0.52 -8.73
C PHE A 284 34.61 -2.05 -8.63
N SER A 285 34.93 -2.70 -9.74
CA SER A 285 35.25 -4.13 -9.84
C SER A 285 36.64 -4.34 -10.48
N ALA A 286 37.26 -5.50 -10.26
CA ALA A 286 38.54 -5.85 -10.86
C ALA A 286 38.51 -5.79 -12.41
N PRO A 287 39.65 -5.53 -13.09
CA PRO A 287 39.71 -5.17 -14.51
C PRO A 287 39.14 -6.18 -15.51
N SER A 288 38.81 -7.41 -15.09
CA SER A 288 38.29 -8.50 -15.94
C SER A 288 36.79 -8.76 -15.79
N ALA A 289 36.04 -7.98 -14.99
CA ALA A 289 34.61 -8.19 -14.78
C ALA A 289 33.76 -7.61 -15.93
N VAL A 290 33.09 -8.47 -16.70
CA VAL A 290 32.18 -8.12 -17.82
C VAL A 290 30.74 -7.81 -17.33
N ARG A 291 30.44 -7.99 -16.03
CA ARG A 291 29.08 -7.84 -15.47
C ARG A 291 28.94 -6.56 -14.61
N PRO A 292 27.76 -5.93 -14.54
CA PRO A 292 27.52 -4.75 -13.71
C PRO A 292 27.55 -5.06 -12.21
N ILE A 293 27.84 -4.03 -11.41
CA ILE A 293 27.91 -4.03 -9.95
C ILE A 293 26.52 -3.73 -9.38
N ARG A 294 25.98 -4.63 -8.57
CA ARG A 294 24.65 -4.46 -7.96
C ARG A 294 24.73 -3.79 -6.59
N VAL A 295 23.98 -2.70 -6.40
CA VAL A 295 23.83 -2.03 -5.09
C VAL A 295 22.36 -2.13 -4.64
N ASP A 296 22.14 -2.78 -3.51
CA ASP A 296 20.82 -3.07 -2.95
C ASP A 296 20.43 -2.10 -1.80
N GLY A 297 21.37 -1.30 -1.27
CA GLY A 297 21.05 -0.32 -0.22
C GLY A 297 22.12 0.72 0.09
N LEU A 298 21.67 1.92 0.49
CA LEU A 298 22.50 3.05 0.92
C LEU A 298 21.94 3.67 2.20
N SER A 299 22.79 3.98 3.18
CA SER A 299 22.45 4.77 4.37
C SER A 299 23.58 5.73 4.73
N VAL A 300 23.24 6.95 5.15
CA VAL A 300 24.20 8.04 5.40
C VAL A 300 23.87 8.67 6.73
N TYR A 301 24.83 8.84 7.63
CA TYR A 301 24.58 9.31 8.97
C TYR A 301 25.35 10.58 9.34
N SER A 302 24.64 11.52 9.97
CA SER A 302 25.21 12.75 10.53
C SER A 302 25.51 12.60 12.02
N THR A 303 26.57 13.27 12.51
CA THR A 303 26.78 13.53 13.94
C THR A 303 25.97 14.72 14.44
N ASP A 304 25.48 15.56 13.52
CA ASP A 304 24.70 16.72 13.91
C ASP A 304 23.42 16.28 14.61
N PRO A 305 23.09 16.90 15.76
CA PRO A 305 21.81 16.69 16.39
C PRO A 305 20.73 17.09 15.40
N LYS A 306 19.67 16.28 15.30
CA LYS A 306 18.51 16.64 14.49
C LYS A 306 17.97 17.98 15.01
N GLN A 307 18.17 19.07 14.27
CA GLN A 307 17.34 20.26 14.47
C GLN A 307 15.93 19.86 14.03
N VAL A 308 15.09 19.49 14.98
CA VAL A 308 13.65 19.39 14.74
C VAL A 308 13.10 20.81 14.85
N THR A 309 13.37 21.64 13.86
CA THR A 309 12.42 22.69 13.51
C THR A 309 11.20 21.93 13.02
N ARG A 310 10.13 21.88 13.82
CA ARG A 310 8.88 21.23 13.44
C ARG A 310 8.24 22.01 12.28
N HIS A 311 8.69 21.77 11.06
CA HIS A 311 7.83 21.77 9.90
C HIS A 311 7.64 20.32 9.49
N TYR A 312 6.61 19.70 10.06
CA TYR A 312 5.91 18.68 9.29
C TYR A 312 5.33 19.40 8.07
N PRO A 313 5.32 18.83 6.86
CA PRO A 313 4.19 19.12 5.99
C PRO A 313 2.96 18.78 6.81
N VAL A 314 2.20 19.82 7.17
CA VAL A 314 0.91 19.70 7.82
C VAL A 314 -0.02 19.13 6.75
N ASN A 315 -0.01 17.81 6.59
CA ASN A 315 -1.28 17.15 6.36
C ASN A 315 -2.00 17.26 7.69
N GLY A 316 -2.99 18.17 7.77
CA GLY A 316 -3.70 18.46 9.00
C GLY A 316 -4.34 17.21 9.59
N ARG A 317 -3.68 16.61 10.60
CA ARG A 317 -4.22 15.82 11.73
C ARG A 317 -3.03 15.40 12.60
N GLY A 318 -3.04 15.81 13.87
CA GLY A 318 -1.91 15.72 14.79
C GLY A 318 -1.60 14.29 15.27
N SER A 319 -0.33 13.94 15.38
CA SER A 319 0.08 12.79 16.19
C SER A 319 0.26 13.25 17.65
N GLY A 320 -0.67 12.88 18.53
CA GLY A 320 -0.53 13.09 19.98
C GLY A 320 0.59 12.25 20.59
N LYS A 321 1.14 12.70 21.73
CA LYS A 321 2.10 11.91 22.52
C LYS A 321 1.32 10.87 23.33
N ALA A 322 1.62 9.59 23.16
CA ALA A 322 1.05 8.50 23.97
C ALA A 322 2.04 8.02 25.04
N LYS A 323 1.56 7.78 26.27
CA LYS A 323 2.34 7.18 27.36
C LYS A 323 1.87 5.73 27.56
N LEU A 324 2.78 4.77 27.38
CA LEU A 324 2.56 3.36 27.70
C LEU A 324 2.82 3.15 29.19
N GLU A 325 1.84 2.64 29.93
CA GLU A 325 2.00 2.28 31.35
C GLU A 325 1.57 0.82 31.58
N PRO A 326 2.44 -0.04 32.17
CA PRO A 326 2.02 -1.37 32.60
C PRO A 326 1.09 -1.26 33.82
N LEU A 327 0.01 -2.04 33.83
CA LEU A 327 -0.84 -2.21 35.01
C LEU A 327 -0.02 -2.92 36.10
N ARG A 328 0.10 -2.29 37.28
CA ARG A 328 0.92 -2.79 38.41
C ARG A 328 0.62 -4.26 38.71
N GLY A 329 1.65 -5.11 38.58
CA GLY A 329 1.59 -6.53 38.97
C GLY A 329 2.42 -7.48 38.11
N TRP A 330 2.92 -7.04 36.95
CA TRP A 330 3.67 -7.88 36.01
C TRP A 330 4.90 -7.10 35.50
N GLY A 331 6.05 -7.78 35.37
CA GLY A 331 7.40 -7.21 35.42
C GLY A 331 7.80 -6.15 34.38
N TRP A 332 8.86 -5.42 34.69
CA TRP A 332 9.39 -4.27 33.96
C TRP A 332 10.04 -4.64 32.62
N TYR A 333 9.73 -3.90 31.55
CA TYR A 333 10.60 -3.69 30.40
C TYR A 333 10.64 -2.20 30.01
N HIS A 334 11.83 -1.61 30.02
CA HIS A 334 12.08 -0.26 29.51
C HIS A 334 12.15 -0.28 27.98
N ALA A 335 11.06 0.06 27.29
CA ALA A 335 11.06 0.36 25.86
C ALA A 335 10.91 1.87 25.62
N SER A 336 11.88 2.67 26.07
CA SER A 336 11.93 4.10 25.74
C SER A 336 12.83 4.33 24.52
N ARG A 337 12.31 4.03 23.31
CA ARG A 337 12.64 4.58 21.98
C ARG A 337 12.20 3.59 20.89
N LYS A 338 11.58 4.11 19.81
CA LYS A 338 11.15 3.45 18.55
C LYS A 338 9.74 2.84 18.55
N ALA A 339 8.74 3.65 18.20
CA ALA A 339 7.44 3.19 17.69
C ALA A 339 7.35 3.27 16.15
N SER A 340 8.47 3.31 15.43
CA SER A 340 8.44 3.44 13.96
C SER A 340 9.60 2.76 13.22
N ASN A 341 10.34 1.83 13.86
CA ASN A 341 11.37 1.03 13.19
C ASN A 341 11.71 -0.21 14.03
N LEU A 342 11.03 -1.33 13.78
CA LEU A 342 11.47 -2.67 14.17
C LEU A 342 11.65 -3.53 12.91
N LEU A 343 12.54 -3.07 12.03
CA LEU A 343 13.37 -3.92 11.19
C LEU A 343 14.82 -3.69 11.60
N SER A 344 15.31 -4.53 12.51
CA SER A 344 16.73 -4.88 12.57
C SER A 344 16.85 -6.25 13.22
N GLU A 345 17.16 -7.26 12.41
CA GLU A 345 17.65 -8.56 12.90
C GLU A 345 19.15 -8.49 13.23
N GLU A 346 19.54 -7.60 14.15
CA GLU A 346 20.73 -7.86 14.96
C GLU A 346 20.44 -7.57 16.44
N PRO A 347 20.90 -8.44 17.36
CA PRO A 347 20.63 -8.32 18.78
C PRO A 347 21.30 -7.06 19.34
N VAL A 348 20.68 -6.49 20.37
CA VAL A 348 21.41 -5.64 21.31
C VAL A 348 22.45 -6.52 21.98
N ALA A 349 23.70 -6.46 21.52
CA ALA A 349 24.81 -6.94 22.32
C ALA A 349 24.98 -5.97 23.50
N THR A 350 24.51 -6.36 24.67
CA THR A 350 25.36 -6.20 25.85
C THR A 350 26.67 -6.92 25.51
N GLY A 351 27.82 -6.25 25.62
CA GLY A 351 29.13 -6.88 25.41
C GLY A 351 29.24 -8.19 26.20
N PRO A 352 30.17 -9.10 25.86
CA PRO A 352 31.60 -8.79 25.83
C PRO A 352 32.28 -9.54 24.66
N ASP A 353 33.60 -9.50 24.52
CA ASP A 353 34.29 -10.26 23.46
C ASP A 353 33.90 -11.76 23.47
N ASP A 354 33.86 -12.36 22.27
CA ASP A 354 33.76 -13.79 21.98
C ASP A 354 32.40 -14.52 22.19
N ARG A 355 31.74 -14.91 21.07
CA ARG A 355 31.28 -16.30 20.77
C ARG A 355 30.31 -16.34 19.59
N ARG A 356 30.81 -16.90 18.48
CA ARG A 356 30.03 -17.64 17.50
C ARG A 356 29.52 -18.91 18.21
N ASP A 357 28.22 -18.98 18.48
CA ASP A 357 27.40 -20.18 18.76
C ASP A 357 26.26 -19.82 19.72
N SER A 358 25.08 -19.46 19.19
CA SER A 358 23.80 -19.87 19.80
C SER A 358 22.62 -19.59 18.86
N THR A 359 21.74 -20.58 18.80
CA THR A 359 20.56 -20.74 17.96
C THR A 359 19.26 -20.36 18.69
N GLN A 360 19.19 -19.21 19.37
CA GLN A 360 17.96 -18.77 20.05
C GLN A 360 17.39 -17.45 19.51
N GLN A 361 16.16 -17.54 19.00
CA GLN A 361 15.32 -16.45 18.50
C GLN A 361 14.68 -15.65 19.66
N LEU A 362 14.42 -14.36 19.41
CA LEU A 362 13.72 -13.48 20.33
C LEU A 362 12.20 -13.81 20.32
N ASP A 363 11.75 -14.55 21.34
CA ASP A 363 10.34 -14.86 21.57
C ASP A 363 9.66 -13.72 22.36
N LEU A 364 8.77 -12.96 21.71
CA LEU A 364 7.69 -12.25 22.43
C LEU A 364 6.57 -13.26 22.72
N ALA A 365 6.90 -14.29 23.50
CA ALA A 365 5.99 -15.34 23.87
C ALA A 365 5.57 -15.17 25.34
N TYR A 366 4.25 -15.24 25.56
CA TYR A 366 3.55 -15.55 26.83
C TYR A 366 3.44 -14.48 27.94
N GLU A 367 2.24 -13.90 28.08
CA GLU A 367 1.17 -14.35 28.99
C GLU A 367 0.08 -13.27 29.09
N GLY A 368 -1.15 -13.53 28.60
CA GLY A 368 -2.33 -12.70 28.91
C GLY A 368 -2.10 -11.18 28.83
N ALA A 369 -1.45 -10.70 27.78
CA ALA A 369 -0.99 -9.32 27.71
C ALA A 369 -2.19 -8.38 27.57
N ALA A 370 -2.48 -7.65 28.64
CA ALA A 370 -3.29 -6.45 28.61
C ALA A 370 -2.36 -5.24 28.64
N PHE A 371 -2.22 -4.54 27.51
CA PHE A 371 -1.45 -3.29 27.45
C PHE A 371 -2.40 -2.09 27.47
N ARG A 372 -2.03 -1.09 28.25
CA ARG A 372 -2.76 0.16 28.43
C ARG A 372 -2.00 1.30 27.79
N VAL A 373 -2.68 2.08 26.97
CA VAL A 373 -2.13 3.32 26.43
C VAL A 373 -2.95 4.50 26.90
N GLN A 374 -2.29 5.48 27.52
CA GLN A 374 -2.87 6.76 27.89
C GLN A 374 -2.53 7.80 26.83
N LEU A 375 -3.55 8.47 26.31
CA LEU A 375 -3.41 9.64 25.46
C LEU A 375 -3.29 10.90 26.32
N ASP A 376 -2.49 11.86 25.85
CA ASP A 376 -2.38 13.18 26.46
C ASP A 376 -3.76 13.89 26.45
N ASP A 377 -4.07 14.67 27.49
CA ASP A 377 -5.32 15.42 27.65
C ASP A 377 -5.59 16.42 26.51
N THR A 378 -4.57 16.66 25.68
CA THR A 378 -4.66 17.47 24.46
C THR A 378 -5.21 16.73 23.25
N TYR A 379 -5.33 15.39 23.25
CA TYR A 379 -5.78 14.59 22.09
C TYR A 379 -6.88 13.55 22.40
N ALA A 380 -7.94 13.59 21.60
CA ALA A 380 -9.00 12.60 21.45
C ALA A 380 -8.51 11.47 20.53
N LEU A 381 -8.71 10.19 20.88
CA LEU A 381 -8.34 9.09 19.98
C LEU A 381 -9.19 9.15 18.71
N GLU A 382 -8.55 9.38 17.57
CA GLU A 382 -9.22 9.37 16.26
C GLU A 382 -9.12 7.99 15.62
N LYS A 383 -7.94 7.36 15.75
CA LYS A 383 -7.66 6.10 15.09
C LYS A 383 -6.60 5.29 15.83
N MET A 384 -6.77 3.97 15.83
CA MET A 384 -5.77 3.02 16.31
C MET A 384 -5.50 1.97 15.24
N ILE A 385 -4.23 1.70 14.97
CA ILE A 385 -3.77 0.65 14.05
C ILE A 385 -3.07 -0.42 14.89
N LEU A 386 -3.58 -1.64 14.90
CA LEU A 386 -2.92 -2.81 15.49
C LEU A 386 -2.47 -3.72 14.35
N GLY A 387 -1.18 -3.78 14.06
CA GLY A 387 -0.64 -4.70 13.07
C GLY A 387 -0.12 -6.00 13.68
N PHE A 388 -0.29 -7.09 12.93
CA PHE A 388 0.19 -8.43 13.27
C PHE A 388 1.36 -8.76 12.34
N GLY A 389 2.47 -9.28 12.87
CA GLY A 389 3.73 -9.39 12.10
C GLY A 389 3.74 -10.51 11.07
N ARG A 390 2.88 -11.50 11.24
CA ARG A 390 2.51 -12.53 10.26
C ARG A 390 1.03 -12.81 10.46
N ALA A 391 0.34 -13.12 9.37
CA ALA A 391 -1.06 -13.54 9.47
C ALA A 391 -1.15 -14.68 10.49
N PRO A 392 -2.03 -14.56 11.50
CA PRO A 392 -2.11 -15.55 12.56
C PRO A 392 -2.47 -16.89 11.92
N VAL A 393 -1.73 -17.94 12.27
CA VAL A 393 -1.95 -19.26 11.67
C VAL A 393 -3.22 -19.88 12.23
N ALA A 394 -3.69 -19.51 13.43
CA ALA A 394 -4.95 -19.96 14.03
C ALA A 394 -5.84 -18.74 14.41
N PRO A 395 -7.16 -18.90 14.66
CA PRO A 395 -8.00 -17.80 15.12
C PRO A 395 -7.46 -17.21 16.43
N VAL A 396 -7.43 -15.88 16.54
CA VAL A 396 -6.94 -15.18 17.72
C VAL A 396 -8.09 -14.40 18.34
N ALA A 397 -8.50 -14.80 19.54
CA ALA A 397 -9.45 -14.03 20.33
C ALA A 397 -8.82 -12.70 20.73
N LEU A 398 -9.55 -11.62 20.49
CA LEU A 398 -9.08 -10.26 20.74
C LEU A 398 -10.22 -9.44 21.34
N LYS A 399 -9.90 -8.73 22.41
CA LYS A 399 -10.78 -7.73 22.99
C LYS A 399 -10.08 -6.37 22.99
N VAL A 400 -10.73 -5.36 22.45
CA VAL A 400 -10.28 -3.96 22.53
C VAL A 400 -11.32 -3.18 23.31
N GLU A 401 -10.87 -2.47 24.33
CA GLU A 401 -11.70 -1.66 25.20
C GLU A 401 -11.12 -0.25 25.28
N LEU A 402 -12.00 0.74 25.39
CA LEU A 402 -11.65 2.14 25.48
C LEU A 402 -12.27 2.77 26.71
N SER A 403 -11.63 3.78 27.27
CA SER A 403 -12.18 4.49 28.41
C SER A 403 -11.86 5.97 28.36
N VAL A 404 -12.80 6.79 28.80
CA VAL A 404 -12.62 8.23 29.04
C VAL A 404 -11.93 8.51 30.37
N ASP A 405 -12.00 7.56 31.31
CA ASP A 405 -11.38 7.62 32.64
C ASP A 405 -10.62 6.34 33.00
N ASP A 406 -9.92 6.28 34.12
CA ASP A 406 -9.17 5.07 34.51
C ASP A 406 -10.03 3.98 35.17
N ARG A 407 -11.36 4.04 35.02
CA ARG A 407 -12.28 3.18 35.78
C ARG A 407 -13.28 2.43 34.90
N TYR A 408 -13.80 3.04 33.84
CA TYR A 408 -14.92 2.49 33.07
C TYR A 408 -14.59 2.25 31.60
N TYR A 409 -14.17 1.03 31.29
CA TYR A 409 -13.84 0.63 29.92
C TYR A 409 -15.09 0.15 29.18
N HIS A 410 -15.31 0.71 27.99
CA HIS A 410 -16.27 0.28 27.00
C HIS A 410 -15.58 -0.63 25.99
N THR A 411 -16.06 -1.86 25.85
CA THR A 411 -15.56 -2.78 24.83
C THR A 411 -15.99 -2.29 23.45
N VAL A 412 -15.01 -2.02 22.58
CA VAL A 412 -15.23 -1.59 21.18
C VAL A 412 -14.95 -2.69 20.17
N PHE A 413 -14.26 -3.74 20.59
CA PHE A 413 -14.11 -4.98 19.84
C PHE A 413 -14.05 -6.14 20.81
N ASP A 414 -14.79 -7.20 20.53
CA ASP A 414 -14.74 -8.47 21.26
C ASP A 414 -15.04 -9.58 20.26
N GLY A 415 -14.01 -10.26 19.78
CA GLY A 415 -14.19 -11.28 18.76
C GLY A 415 -12.90 -11.99 18.35
N ASP A 416 -13.06 -13.00 17.50
CA ASP A 416 -11.95 -13.78 16.96
C ASP A 416 -11.49 -13.20 15.61
N ALA A 417 -10.19 -12.92 15.49
CA ALA A 417 -9.54 -12.67 14.21
C ALA A 417 -9.28 -14.02 13.52
N PRO A 418 -9.86 -14.30 12.33
CA PRO A 418 -9.67 -15.57 11.66
C PRO A 418 -8.22 -15.76 11.16
N PRO A 419 -7.78 -17.01 10.97
CA PRO A 419 -6.41 -17.32 10.56
C PRO A 419 -6.15 -16.89 9.11
N GLY A 420 -4.92 -16.43 8.82
CA GLY A 420 -4.56 -15.93 7.50
C GLY A 420 -5.01 -14.49 7.20
N HIS A 421 -5.73 -13.84 8.13
CA HIS A 421 -6.47 -12.60 7.86
C HIS A 421 -6.10 -11.40 8.76
N ALA A 422 -4.82 -11.17 9.08
CA ALA A 422 -4.46 -9.90 9.73
C ALA A 422 -3.05 -9.40 9.38
N PRO A 423 -2.93 -8.30 8.60
CA PRO A 423 -1.80 -7.40 8.70
C PRO A 423 -2.09 -6.20 9.61
N VAL A 424 -3.35 -5.73 9.70
CA VAL A 424 -3.71 -4.47 10.38
C VAL A 424 -5.20 -4.41 10.79
N LEU A 425 -5.52 -4.24 12.08
CA LEU A 425 -6.82 -3.75 12.56
C LEU A 425 -6.79 -2.23 12.68
N THR A 426 -7.69 -1.53 12.01
CA THR A 426 -7.74 -0.06 12.00
C THR A 426 -9.01 0.49 12.62
N TRP A 427 -8.99 0.81 13.90
CA TRP A 427 -10.14 1.40 14.59
C TRP A 427 -10.23 2.91 14.33
N SER A 428 -11.44 3.46 14.17
CA SER A 428 -11.71 4.91 14.17
C SER A 428 -12.96 5.24 14.99
N THR A 429 -13.01 6.40 15.66
CA THR A 429 -14.07 6.79 16.61
C THR A 429 -15.42 7.18 16.00
N ASP A 430 -15.64 7.02 14.69
CA ASP A 430 -16.83 7.58 14.02
C ASP A 430 -18.15 7.06 14.62
N GLY A 431 -18.79 7.91 15.43
CA GLY A 431 -19.99 7.58 16.21
C GLY A 431 -20.21 8.34 17.53
N GLY A 432 -19.33 9.27 17.94
CA GLY A 432 -19.60 10.16 19.08
C GLY A 432 -18.87 9.82 20.39
N HIS A 433 -17.80 9.04 20.35
CA HIS A 433 -16.94 8.75 21.51
C HIS A 433 -15.53 9.32 21.36
N GLY A 434 -15.42 10.60 20.98
CA GLY A 434 -14.15 11.32 20.85
C GLY A 434 -13.35 11.45 22.16
N ASP A 435 -13.88 11.06 23.31
CA ASP A 435 -13.26 11.36 24.61
C ASP A 435 -12.37 10.24 25.19
N ALA A 436 -12.12 9.16 24.43
CA ALA A 436 -11.35 8.03 24.93
C ALA A 436 -9.89 8.43 25.24
N LYS A 437 -9.53 8.45 26.54
CA LYS A 437 -8.18 8.71 27.05
C LYS A 437 -7.34 7.46 27.21
N TYR A 438 -7.97 6.29 27.32
CA TYR A 438 -7.31 5.01 27.56
C TYR A 438 -7.74 3.96 26.54
N VAL A 439 -6.77 3.20 26.05
CA VAL A 439 -7.00 1.98 25.26
C VAL A 439 -6.49 0.78 26.03
N ARG A 440 -7.29 -0.27 26.11
CA ARG A 440 -6.88 -1.59 26.59
C ARG A 440 -7.09 -2.60 25.49
N VAL A 441 -6.05 -3.35 25.16
CA VAL A 441 -6.16 -4.52 24.28
C VAL A 441 -5.90 -5.75 25.13
N THR A 442 -6.80 -6.72 25.11
CA THR A 442 -6.70 -7.97 25.86
C THR A 442 -6.69 -9.14 24.90
N LEU A 443 -5.65 -9.96 25.03
CA LEU A 443 -5.51 -11.24 24.34
C LEU A 443 -5.77 -12.34 25.39
N PRO A 444 -6.77 -13.22 25.21
CA PRO A 444 -7.00 -14.31 26.13
C PRO A 444 -5.79 -15.22 26.27
N ARG A 445 -5.62 -15.82 27.44
CA ARG A 445 -4.68 -16.93 27.65
C ARG A 445 -5.19 -18.17 26.90
N THR A 446 -5.05 -18.18 25.58
CA THR A 446 -5.21 -19.40 24.78
C THR A 446 -3.84 -19.72 24.20
N ALA A 447 -3.40 -20.96 24.38
CA ALA A 447 -2.09 -21.48 23.99
C ALA A 447 -1.73 -21.07 22.55
N ALA A 448 -1.03 -19.94 22.41
CA ALA A 448 -0.54 -19.49 21.13
C ALA A 448 0.58 -20.45 20.70
N PRO A 449 0.63 -20.88 19.43
CA PRO A 449 1.73 -21.69 18.92
C PRO A 449 3.08 -20.98 19.22
N PRO A 450 4.18 -21.72 19.46
CA PRO A 450 5.45 -21.18 19.94
C PRO A 450 6.12 -20.03 19.15
N HIS A 451 5.53 -19.52 18.06
CA HIS A 451 6.11 -18.47 17.22
C HIS A 451 5.09 -17.44 16.71
N ALA A 452 3.91 -17.32 17.33
CA ALA A 452 2.90 -16.35 16.95
C ALA A 452 3.33 -14.92 17.32
N ARG A 453 3.72 -14.11 16.33
CA ARG A 453 3.95 -12.66 16.49
C ARG A 453 2.60 -11.93 16.56
N VAL A 454 2.00 -11.84 17.75
CA VAL A 454 0.62 -11.33 17.91
C VAL A 454 0.51 -9.81 17.78
N LEU A 455 1.55 -9.02 18.03
CA LEU A 455 1.51 -7.58 17.76
C LEU A 455 2.86 -7.12 17.21
N SER A 456 2.88 -6.65 15.96
CA SER A 456 4.07 -6.07 15.32
C SER A 456 4.02 -4.55 15.23
N ARG A 457 2.82 -3.96 15.32
CA ARG A 457 2.60 -2.53 15.08
C ARG A 457 1.46 -2.02 15.96
N LEU A 458 1.65 -0.88 16.63
CA LEU A 458 0.61 -0.13 17.32
C LEU A 458 0.78 1.34 16.97
N GLU A 459 -0.17 1.93 16.25
CA GLU A 459 -0.18 3.36 15.92
C GLU A 459 -1.45 4.01 16.45
N LEU A 460 -1.32 5.19 17.03
CA LEU A 460 -2.42 5.95 17.60
C LEU A 460 -2.41 7.34 16.96
N TYR A 461 -3.55 7.73 16.40
CA TYR A 461 -3.78 9.04 15.82
C TYR A 461 -4.81 9.75 16.67
N GLY A 462 -4.57 11.03 16.97
CA GLY A 462 -5.48 11.79 17.82
C GLY A 462 -5.87 13.12 17.21
N LEU A 463 -7.13 13.49 17.35
CA LEU A 463 -7.57 14.86 17.11
C LEU A 463 -7.32 15.68 18.37
N PRO A 464 -6.96 16.96 18.30
CA PRO A 464 -6.89 17.78 19.51
C PRO A 464 -8.27 17.79 20.21
N VAL A 465 -8.35 17.50 21.53
CA VAL A 465 -9.62 17.48 22.31
C VAL A 465 -10.34 18.84 22.26
N THR A 466 -9.59 19.88 21.91
CA THR A 466 -10.15 21.11 21.38
C THR A 466 -9.26 21.53 20.22
N ALA A 467 -9.69 21.31 18.99
CA ALA A 467 -9.27 22.23 17.94
C ALA A 467 -9.90 23.57 18.33
N ARG A 468 -9.20 24.36 19.15
CA ARG A 468 -9.50 25.78 19.20
C ARG A 468 -9.50 26.24 17.74
N PRO A 469 -10.56 26.90 17.27
CA PRO A 469 -10.57 27.48 15.95
C PRO A 469 -9.27 28.26 15.80
N LEU A 470 -8.46 27.94 14.79
CA LEU A 470 -7.28 28.76 14.55
C LEU A 470 -7.79 30.19 14.33
N PRO A 471 -7.36 31.17 15.16
CA PRO A 471 -7.66 32.57 14.86
C PRO A 471 -7.14 32.87 13.45
N PRO A 472 -7.79 33.78 12.70
CA PRO A 472 -7.43 34.04 11.31
C PRO A 472 -5.91 34.28 11.20
N GLU A 473 -5.22 33.39 10.50
CA GLU A 473 -3.79 33.55 10.20
C GLU A 473 -3.66 34.90 9.48
N GLY A 474 -2.69 35.71 9.92
CA GLY A 474 -2.28 36.87 9.13
C GLY A 474 -1.85 36.41 7.72
N PRO A 475 -1.88 37.31 6.72
CA PRO A 475 -1.54 36.95 5.35
C PRO A 475 -0.17 36.26 5.30
N PRO A 476 -0.07 35.03 4.73
CA PRO A 476 1.21 34.43 4.40
C PRO A 476 2.07 35.41 3.59
N GLU A 477 3.38 35.44 3.85
CA GLU A 477 4.31 36.37 3.19
C GLU A 477 4.23 36.21 1.65
N GLY A 478 3.99 37.32 0.93
CA GLY A 478 3.83 37.31 -0.53
C GLY A 478 2.45 36.87 -1.05
N SER A 479 1.45 36.65 -0.17
CA SER A 479 0.09 36.30 -0.59
C SER A 479 -0.86 37.51 -0.69
N VAL A 480 -1.82 37.42 -1.61
CA VAL A 480 -2.92 38.38 -1.78
C VAL A 480 -4.21 37.83 -1.19
N GLN A 481 -5.08 38.70 -0.66
CA GLN A 481 -6.41 38.29 -0.23
C GLN A 481 -7.30 38.09 -1.47
N ALA A 482 -7.66 36.85 -1.76
CA ALA A 482 -8.56 36.51 -2.86
C ALA A 482 -10.03 36.85 -2.53
N GLY A 483 -10.41 36.76 -1.25
CA GLY A 483 -11.77 37.08 -0.79
C GLY A 483 -11.96 36.93 0.72
N SER A 484 -13.20 37.06 1.16
CA SER A 484 -13.65 36.72 2.52
C SER A 484 -14.94 35.91 2.44
N LEU A 485 -15.13 34.97 3.37
CA LEU A 485 -16.33 34.13 3.42
C LEU A 485 -16.98 34.15 4.81
N GLU A 486 -18.30 34.13 4.83
CA GLU A 486 -19.08 33.86 6.05
C GLU A 486 -19.08 32.36 6.33
N VAL A 487 -18.72 31.97 7.55
CA VAL A 487 -18.79 30.59 8.03
C VAL A 487 -20.04 30.47 8.91
N PRO A 488 -21.16 29.91 8.40
CA PRO A 488 -22.45 29.93 9.10
C PRO A 488 -22.52 28.98 10.31
N TYR A 489 -21.66 27.97 10.35
CA TYR A 489 -21.62 26.93 11.38
C TYR A 489 -20.22 26.31 11.51
N ASP A 490 -19.97 25.65 12.65
CA ASP A 490 -18.78 24.82 12.82
C ASP A 490 -18.82 23.63 11.86
N GLY A 491 -17.73 23.36 11.14
CA GLY A 491 -17.69 22.32 10.12
C GLY A 491 -16.34 22.25 9.41
N TYR A 492 -16.38 21.98 8.11
CA TYR A 492 -15.19 21.85 7.27
C TYR A 492 -15.23 22.79 6.06
N LEU A 493 -14.15 23.52 5.82
CA LEU A 493 -13.97 24.43 4.70
C LEU A 493 -13.13 23.78 3.58
N SER A 494 -13.67 23.77 2.37
CA SER A 494 -12.90 23.57 1.14
C SER A 494 -13.00 24.84 0.30
N ALA A 495 -11.88 25.28 -0.29
CA ALA A 495 -11.82 26.51 -1.07
C ALA A 495 -10.75 26.42 -2.17
N ALA A 496 -10.99 27.06 -3.30
CA ALA A 496 -10.09 27.06 -4.46
C ALA A 496 -10.19 28.36 -5.27
N ILE A 497 -9.15 28.61 -6.08
CA ILE A 497 -9.07 29.67 -7.08
C ILE A 497 -9.33 29.07 -8.46
N TYR A 498 -10.06 29.82 -9.28
CA TYR A 498 -10.45 29.50 -10.63
C TYR A 498 -10.05 30.63 -11.58
N ASP A 499 -9.65 30.29 -12.80
CA ASP A 499 -9.35 31.28 -13.83
C ASP A 499 -10.62 31.92 -14.41
N ALA A 500 -10.44 32.88 -15.33
CA ALA A 500 -11.54 33.58 -16.00
C ALA A 500 -12.49 32.66 -16.80
N ARG A 501 -12.06 31.43 -17.12
CA ARG A 501 -12.87 30.41 -17.81
C ARG A 501 -13.56 29.46 -16.83
N GLY A 502 -13.39 29.67 -15.52
CA GLY A 502 -13.98 28.85 -14.47
C GLY A 502 -13.20 27.56 -14.19
N ARG A 503 -11.97 27.41 -14.69
CA ARG A 503 -11.13 26.23 -14.43
C ARG A 503 -10.43 26.37 -13.09
N LEU A 504 -10.49 25.35 -12.24
CA LEU A 504 -9.74 25.32 -10.98
C LEU A 504 -8.24 25.33 -11.29
N VAL A 505 -7.52 26.29 -10.70
CA VAL A 505 -6.08 26.45 -10.91
C VAL A 505 -5.27 26.31 -9.62
N ARG A 506 -5.90 26.52 -8.45
CA ARG A 506 -5.25 26.35 -7.15
C ARG A 506 -6.25 25.89 -6.11
N THR A 507 -5.95 24.79 -5.44
CA THR A 507 -6.63 24.38 -4.21
C THR A 507 -6.07 25.18 -3.04
N LEU A 508 -6.90 25.96 -2.36
CA LEU A 508 -6.49 26.75 -1.18
C LEU A 508 -6.67 25.94 0.10
N LYS A 509 -7.83 25.31 0.24
CA LYS A 509 -8.25 24.56 1.43
C LYS A 509 -8.94 23.28 0.98
N SER A 510 -8.65 22.17 1.64
CA SER A 510 -9.26 20.88 1.36
C SER A 510 -9.76 20.26 2.67
N ARG A 511 -11.06 20.43 2.94
CA ARG A 511 -11.75 19.96 4.16
C ARG A 511 -11.04 20.34 5.47
N GLU A 512 -10.63 21.61 5.59
CA GLU A 512 -10.00 22.14 6.81
C GLU A 512 -11.07 22.38 7.90
N PRO A 513 -10.88 21.93 9.15
CA PRO A 513 -11.79 22.27 10.24
C PRO A 513 -11.92 23.79 10.38
N VAL A 514 -13.15 24.29 10.42
CA VAL A 514 -13.44 25.71 10.53
C VAL A 514 -14.53 25.94 11.57
N ALA A 515 -14.45 27.05 12.29
CA ALA A 515 -15.49 27.46 13.22
C ALA A 515 -16.36 28.56 12.65
N LYS A 516 -17.60 28.61 13.13
CA LYS A 516 -18.57 29.63 12.82
C LYS A 516 -17.99 31.03 13.06
N GLY A 517 -18.15 31.92 12.09
CA GLY A 517 -17.72 33.30 12.20
C GLY A 517 -17.83 34.08 10.88
N PRO A 518 -17.95 35.41 10.95
CA PRO A 518 -17.97 36.27 9.77
C PRO A 518 -16.56 36.51 9.20
N ASP A 519 -16.51 36.96 7.94
CA ASP A 519 -15.35 37.57 7.29
C ASP A 519 -14.03 36.77 7.32
N ARG A 520 -14.08 35.44 7.21
CA ARG A 520 -12.86 34.62 7.16
C ARG A 520 -12.11 34.87 5.85
N PRO A 521 -10.88 35.40 5.87
CA PRO A 521 -10.14 35.72 4.66
C PRO A 521 -9.61 34.45 3.96
N LEU A 522 -9.55 34.50 2.63
CA LEU A 522 -8.85 33.52 1.80
C LEU A 522 -7.64 34.19 1.17
N TYR A 523 -6.46 33.60 1.36
CA TYR A 523 -5.20 34.10 0.80
C TYR A 523 -4.68 33.19 -0.31
N TRP A 524 -4.08 33.78 -1.33
CA TRP A 524 -3.47 33.09 -2.47
C TRP A 524 -2.10 33.69 -2.81
N ASP A 525 -1.12 32.85 -3.09
CA ASP A 525 0.28 33.20 -3.39
C ASP A 525 0.53 33.54 -4.88
N GLY A 526 -0.52 33.56 -5.71
CA GLY A 526 -0.40 33.82 -7.14
C GLY A 526 0.21 32.65 -7.93
N GLN A 527 0.24 31.44 -7.33
CA GLN A 527 0.75 30.23 -7.95
C GLN A 527 -0.34 29.18 -8.14
N ASP A 528 -0.20 28.31 -9.16
CA ASP A 528 -1.06 27.15 -9.34
C ASP A 528 -0.71 26.01 -8.36
N ASP A 529 -1.42 24.88 -8.45
CA ASP A 529 -1.16 23.67 -7.64
C ASP A 529 0.25 23.05 -7.87
N PHE A 530 0.97 23.47 -8.92
CA PHE A 530 2.34 23.03 -9.22
C PHE A 530 3.42 24.01 -8.77
N GLY A 531 3.03 25.09 -8.10
CA GLY A 531 3.94 26.16 -7.71
C GLY A 531 4.40 27.03 -8.88
N GLN A 532 3.70 26.98 -10.02
CA GLN A 532 4.00 27.84 -11.16
C GLN A 532 3.27 29.18 -11.03
N ALA A 533 3.99 30.24 -11.35
CA ALA A 533 3.48 31.60 -11.42
C ALA A 533 2.31 31.72 -12.40
N LEU A 534 1.14 32.16 -11.91
CA LEU A 534 0.00 32.48 -12.77
C LEU A 534 0.02 33.96 -13.21
N PRO A 535 -0.48 34.27 -14.42
CA PRO A 535 -0.45 35.62 -14.97
C PRO A 535 -1.39 36.56 -14.19
N GLU A 536 -1.06 37.85 -14.21
CA GLU A 536 -1.96 38.89 -13.71
C GLU A 536 -3.26 38.91 -14.53
N GLY A 537 -4.39 39.18 -13.86
CA GLY A 537 -5.68 39.20 -14.53
C GLY A 537 -6.86 38.81 -13.63
N PRO A 538 -8.05 38.61 -14.23
CA PRO A 538 -9.26 38.26 -13.50
C PRO A 538 -9.29 36.79 -13.08
N TYR A 539 -9.63 36.56 -11.82
CA TYR A 539 -9.80 35.24 -11.20
C TYR A 539 -11.10 35.18 -10.40
N GLN A 540 -11.50 33.97 -10.05
CA GLN A 540 -12.64 33.67 -9.18
C GLN A 540 -12.15 32.85 -8.00
N TRP A 541 -12.79 32.99 -6.85
CA TRP A 541 -12.65 32.06 -5.74
C TRP A 541 -13.99 31.41 -5.46
N LYS A 542 -13.98 30.14 -5.08
CA LYS A 542 -15.17 29.42 -4.58
C LYS A 542 -14.80 28.68 -3.32
N ALA A 543 -15.77 28.57 -2.42
CA ALA A 543 -15.64 27.89 -1.15
C ALA A 543 -16.93 27.18 -0.77
N VAL A 544 -16.80 26.09 -0.02
CA VAL A 544 -17.91 25.35 0.58
C VAL A 544 -17.58 25.04 2.03
N VAL A 545 -18.53 25.35 2.91
CA VAL A 545 -18.52 24.93 4.31
C VAL A 545 -19.48 23.75 4.47
N SER A 546 -19.00 22.64 5.00
CA SER A 546 -19.72 21.36 5.06
C SER A 546 -19.81 20.81 6.48
N GLN A 547 -20.99 20.33 6.87
CA GLN A 547 -21.22 19.46 8.03
C GLN A 547 -21.43 17.98 7.64
N VAL A 548 -21.20 17.65 6.36
CA VAL A 548 -21.41 16.31 5.82
C VAL A 548 -20.37 15.34 6.37
N SER A 549 -20.87 14.24 6.96
CA SER A 549 -20.09 13.09 7.39
C SER A 549 -20.52 11.84 6.62
N SER A 550 -19.70 10.79 6.67
CA SER A 550 -19.97 9.53 5.98
C SER A 550 -19.63 8.38 6.90
N ARG A 551 -20.31 7.26 6.72
CA ARG A 551 -20.08 6.04 7.50
C ARG A 551 -19.84 4.85 6.59
N ASP A 552 -19.03 3.91 7.06
CA ASP A 552 -19.11 2.52 6.60
C ASP A 552 -20.48 1.97 7.02
N ASP A 553 -21.21 1.45 6.04
CA ASP A 553 -22.58 0.97 6.17
C ASP A 553 -22.67 -0.55 5.93
N GLY A 554 -21.53 -1.24 5.97
CA GLY A 554 -21.39 -2.68 5.81
C GLY A 554 -20.61 -3.07 4.56
N SER A 555 -20.42 -4.37 4.40
CA SER A 555 -19.76 -4.95 3.23
C SER A 555 -20.52 -6.14 2.66
N VAL A 556 -20.36 -6.35 1.36
CA VAL A 556 -20.73 -7.59 0.67
C VAL A 556 -19.45 -8.39 0.45
N GLY A 557 -19.52 -9.72 0.64
CA GLY A 557 -18.33 -10.58 0.63
C GLY A 557 -17.78 -10.80 2.04
N ASN A 558 -16.46 -10.94 2.16
CA ASN A 558 -15.81 -11.19 3.45
C ASN A 558 -16.18 -10.13 4.49
N THR A 559 -16.23 -10.52 5.75
CA THR A 559 -16.56 -9.69 6.93
C THR A 559 -17.98 -9.08 6.94
N GLY A 560 -18.73 -9.19 5.84
CA GLY A 560 -20.09 -8.70 5.70
C GLY A 560 -21.13 -9.53 6.44
N ASN A 561 -22.41 -9.22 6.21
CA ASN A 561 -23.56 -9.83 6.88
C ASN A 561 -24.40 -10.71 5.91
N PRO A 562 -23.91 -11.87 5.46
CA PRO A 562 -24.69 -12.77 4.62
C PRO A 562 -25.94 -13.29 5.35
N SER A 563 -27.07 -13.33 4.65
CA SER A 563 -28.37 -13.85 5.12
C SER A 563 -28.34 -15.30 5.63
N HIS A 564 -27.29 -16.07 5.33
CA HIS A 564 -27.13 -17.49 5.68
C HIS A 564 -25.94 -17.77 6.63
N GLY A 565 -25.37 -16.74 7.28
CA GLY A 565 -24.22 -16.87 8.19
C GLY A 565 -22.85 -16.80 7.49
N LEU A 566 -21.76 -16.83 8.26
CA LEU A 566 -20.40 -16.50 7.80
C LEU A 566 -19.98 -17.19 6.48
N THR A 567 -19.48 -16.41 5.54
CA THR A 567 -18.85 -16.88 4.29
C THR A 567 -17.34 -16.90 4.44
N HIS A 568 -16.72 -18.07 4.29
CA HIS A 568 -15.26 -18.24 4.29
C HIS A 568 -14.76 -19.12 3.14
N ALA A 569 -15.49 -19.18 2.03
CA ALA A 569 -15.07 -20.02 0.92
C ALA A 569 -13.92 -19.34 0.15
N PRO A 570 -12.84 -20.08 -0.15
CA PRO A 570 -11.72 -19.56 -0.93
C PRO A 570 -12.17 -19.14 -2.34
N HIS A 571 -11.48 -18.19 -2.94
CA HIS A 571 -11.55 -17.95 -4.37
C HIS A 571 -10.89 -19.10 -5.16
N GLN A 572 -11.58 -19.63 -6.17
CA GLN A 572 -11.04 -20.68 -7.05
C GLN A 572 -10.42 -21.89 -6.31
N ALA A 573 -11.11 -22.43 -5.30
CA ALA A 573 -10.71 -23.66 -4.61
C ALA A 573 -10.62 -24.83 -5.60
N ALA A 574 -9.40 -25.15 -6.05
CA ALA A 574 -9.16 -26.10 -7.13
C ALA A 574 -9.14 -27.55 -6.66
N ALA A 575 -8.72 -27.81 -5.42
CA ALA A 575 -8.62 -29.15 -4.85
C ALA A 575 -9.07 -29.20 -3.38
N LEU A 576 -9.62 -30.34 -2.99
CA LEU A 576 -10.15 -30.62 -1.66
C LEU A 576 -9.59 -31.95 -1.14
N ALA A 577 -9.35 -32.04 0.17
CA ALA A 577 -9.03 -33.31 0.83
C ALA A 577 -9.58 -33.34 2.26
N TYR A 578 -10.03 -34.50 2.72
CA TYR A 578 -10.29 -34.75 4.14
C TYR A 578 -9.10 -35.46 4.77
N ASP A 579 -8.78 -35.12 6.01
CA ASP A 579 -7.96 -35.99 6.87
C ASP A 579 -8.83 -37.04 7.60
N PRO A 580 -8.24 -38.09 8.21
CA PRO A 580 -8.98 -39.10 8.97
C PRO A 580 -9.83 -38.56 10.12
N ASP A 581 -9.51 -37.38 10.65
CA ASP A 581 -10.26 -36.72 11.73
C ASP A 581 -11.48 -35.93 11.20
N GLY A 582 -11.65 -35.85 9.87
CA GLY A 582 -12.75 -35.18 9.20
C GLY A 582 -12.52 -33.68 8.96
N SER A 583 -11.29 -33.19 9.10
CA SER A 583 -10.93 -31.81 8.76
C SER A 583 -10.78 -31.66 7.25
N LEU A 584 -11.35 -30.60 6.68
CA LEU A 584 -11.28 -30.31 5.25
C LEU A 584 -10.09 -29.40 4.96
N TYR A 585 -9.33 -29.72 3.92
CA TYR A 585 -8.29 -28.86 3.35
C TYR A 585 -8.71 -28.38 1.97
N THR A 586 -8.45 -27.12 1.68
CA THR A 586 -8.69 -26.50 0.38
C THR A 586 -7.38 -25.96 -0.19
N ALA A 587 -7.16 -26.18 -1.48
CA ALA A 587 -6.06 -25.59 -2.23
C ALA A 587 -6.62 -24.76 -3.39
N SER A 588 -6.34 -23.46 -3.38
CA SER A 588 -6.82 -22.49 -4.39
C SER A 588 -5.75 -22.18 -5.45
N SER A 589 -6.20 -21.99 -6.69
CA SER A 589 -5.29 -21.56 -7.75
C SER A 589 -4.82 -20.12 -7.59
N TRP A 590 -5.59 -19.25 -6.97
CA TRP A 590 -5.16 -17.88 -6.72
C TRP A 590 -6.05 -17.21 -5.67
N GLU A 591 -5.41 -16.55 -4.71
CA GLU A 591 -6.04 -15.75 -3.66
C GLU A 591 -5.23 -14.47 -3.47
N GLU A 592 -5.87 -13.31 -3.48
CA GLU A 592 -5.17 -12.04 -3.23
C GLU A 592 -4.67 -11.90 -1.79
N SER A 593 -5.42 -12.46 -0.84
CA SER A 593 -5.03 -12.52 0.57
C SER A 593 -3.84 -13.46 0.82
N ALA A 594 -3.34 -14.16 -0.21
CA ALA A 594 -2.30 -15.18 -0.10
C ALA A 594 -2.66 -16.26 0.95
N THR A 595 -3.90 -16.76 0.90
CA THR A 595 -4.43 -17.82 1.76
C THR A 595 -4.88 -19.02 0.93
N GLU A 596 -4.06 -19.42 -0.05
CA GLU A 596 -4.42 -20.46 -1.01
C GLU A 596 -4.53 -21.85 -0.38
N LEU A 597 -3.88 -22.13 0.75
CA LEU A 597 -4.07 -23.36 1.52
C LEU A 597 -4.84 -23.03 2.80
N ARG A 598 -6.02 -23.64 2.98
CA ARG A 598 -6.83 -23.49 4.20
C ARG A 598 -7.22 -24.84 4.79
N ARG A 599 -7.35 -24.90 6.11
CA ARG A 599 -7.95 -26.00 6.86
C ARG A 599 -9.25 -25.54 7.52
N TYR A 600 -10.26 -26.40 7.49
CA TYR A 600 -11.52 -26.27 8.21
C TYR A 600 -11.69 -27.45 9.16
N LYS A 601 -12.18 -27.18 10.35
CA LYS A 601 -12.57 -28.21 11.32
C LYS A 601 -13.73 -29.06 10.77
N PRO A 602 -14.03 -30.24 11.34
CA PRO A 602 -15.13 -31.09 10.87
C PRO A 602 -16.51 -30.42 10.86
N ASN A 603 -16.72 -29.43 11.73
CA ASN A 603 -17.93 -28.61 11.78
C ASN A 603 -17.96 -27.49 10.70
N GLY A 604 -16.94 -27.44 9.83
CA GLY A 604 -16.77 -26.49 8.74
C GLY A 604 -16.32 -25.08 9.15
N THR A 605 -15.89 -24.86 10.39
CA THR A 605 -15.30 -23.55 10.79
C THR A 605 -13.85 -23.47 10.33
N PRO A 606 -13.37 -22.32 9.82
CA PRO A 606 -11.95 -22.11 9.53
C PRO A 606 -11.05 -22.45 10.73
N ASP A 607 -9.89 -23.06 10.48
CA ASP A 607 -8.94 -23.47 11.52
C ASP A 607 -7.56 -22.85 11.33
N TRP A 608 -6.95 -23.02 10.15
CA TRP A 608 -5.71 -22.33 9.81
C TRP A 608 -5.59 -22.08 8.32
N ALA A 609 -4.78 -21.10 7.91
CA ALA A 609 -4.54 -20.78 6.51
C ALA A 609 -3.09 -20.33 6.27
N LEU A 610 -2.57 -20.60 5.08
CA LEU A 610 -1.18 -20.35 4.70
C LEU A 610 -1.06 -19.87 3.24
N PRO A 611 -0.03 -19.05 2.94
CA PRO A 611 0.31 -18.72 1.57
C PRO A 611 0.84 -19.94 0.85
N ALA A 612 0.27 -20.19 -0.32
CA ALA A 612 0.51 -21.38 -1.09
C ALA A 612 0.27 -21.06 -2.57
N LYS A 613 1.03 -20.09 -3.10
CA LYS A 613 0.86 -19.56 -4.47
C LYS A 613 0.60 -20.66 -5.49
N LEU A 614 -0.51 -20.53 -6.23
CA LEU A 614 -0.91 -21.45 -7.30
C LEU A 614 -0.97 -22.91 -6.82
N SER A 615 -1.78 -23.18 -5.78
CA SER A 615 -1.95 -24.51 -5.19
C SER A 615 -3.07 -25.30 -5.86
N LEU A 616 -2.74 -26.46 -6.42
CA LEU A 616 -3.62 -27.09 -7.42
C LEU A 616 -3.97 -28.54 -7.11
N ALA A 617 -3.31 -29.13 -6.13
CA ALA A 617 -3.64 -30.44 -5.59
C ALA A 617 -3.27 -30.50 -4.12
N VAL A 618 -4.07 -31.22 -3.33
CA VAL A 618 -3.89 -31.37 -1.89
C VAL A 618 -4.21 -32.80 -1.47
N ALA A 619 -3.48 -33.33 -0.49
CA ALA A 619 -3.76 -34.58 0.18
C ALA A 619 -3.41 -34.45 1.67
N ALA A 620 -4.09 -35.18 2.55
CA ALA A 620 -3.81 -35.16 3.99
C ALA A 620 -3.95 -36.56 4.59
N ASP A 621 -3.12 -36.89 5.58
CA ASP A 621 -3.16 -38.19 6.28
C ASP A 621 -3.36 -38.06 7.80
N GLY A 622 -3.68 -36.85 8.28
CA GLY A 622 -3.91 -36.55 9.70
C GLY A 622 -2.65 -36.11 10.46
N GLU A 623 -1.47 -36.54 10.01
CA GLU A 623 -0.20 -36.02 10.52
C GLU A 623 0.27 -34.84 9.67
N PHE A 624 0.19 -35.01 8.34
CA PHE A 624 0.64 -34.04 7.36
C PHE A 624 -0.44 -33.71 6.34
N VAL A 625 -0.31 -32.50 5.80
CA VAL A 625 -0.96 -32.05 4.57
C VAL A 625 0.11 -31.74 3.53
N TYR A 626 -0.13 -32.25 2.33
CA TYR A 626 0.74 -32.15 1.17
C TYR A 626 0.06 -31.27 0.13
N VAL A 627 0.79 -30.28 -0.38
CA VAL A 627 0.25 -29.32 -1.34
C VAL A 627 1.18 -29.18 -2.55
N ALA A 628 0.62 -29.36 -3.75
CA ALA A 628 1.33 -29.14 -5.00
C ALA A 628 1.20 -27.68 -5.43
N GLN A 629 2.35 -27.04 -5.67
CA GLN A 629 2.48 -25.61 -5.96
C GLN A 629 3.35 -25.37 -7.20
N TRP A 630 3.22 -24.17 -7.75
CA TRP A 630 4.16 -23.68 -8.76
C TRP A 630 5.34 -23.00 -8.11
N LYS A 631 6.52 -23.19 -8.69
CA LYS A 631 7.73 -22.48 -8.35
C LYS A 631 8.33 -21.87 -9.62
N GLU A 632 8.44 -20.54 -9.65
CA GLU A 632 9.14 -19.82 -10.72
C GLU A 632 10.65 -19.79 -10.41
N GLN A 633 11.48 -20.10 -11.41
CA GLN A 633 12.94 -20.07 -11.32
C GLN A 633 13.51 -19.61 -12.66
N ASP A 634 14.20 -18.46 -12.68
CA ASP A 634 14.84 -17.89 -13.87
C ASP A 634 13.90 -17.72 -15.09
N GLY A 635 12.63 -17.36 -14.85
CA GLY A 635 11.59 -17.22 -15.89
C GLY A 635 11.01 -18.55 -16.42
N LEU A 636 11.45 -19.67 -15.86
CA LEU A 636 10.97 -21.03 -16.15
C LEU A 636 10.08 -21.53 -15.00
N MET A 637 9.17 -22.44 -15.32
CA MET A 637 8.21 -22.99 -14.36
C MET A 637 8.60 -24.39 -13.89
N ALA A 638 8.49 -24.62 -12.57
CA ALA A 638 8.62 -25.93 -11.94
C ALA A 638 7.42 -26.28 -11.06
N ASN A 639 7.21 -27.59 -10.83
CA ASN A 639 6.24 -28.08 -9.86
C ASN A 639 6.93 -28.58 -8.60
N VAL A 640 6.47 -28.10 -7.45
CA VAL A 640 6.94 -28.54 -6.14
C VAL A 640 5.81 -29.07 -5.29
N VAL A 641 6.10 -30.05 -4.44
CA VAL A 641 5.18 -30.50 -3.39
C VAL A 641 5.79 -30.18 -2.03
N ASN A 642 5.10 -29.34 -1.27
CA ASN A 642 5.44 -28.99 0.10
C ASN A 642 4.63 -29.82 1.08
N ARG A 643 5.21 -30.07 2.25
CA ARG A 643 4.61 -30.80 3.36
C ARG A 643 4.51 -29.90 4.58
N HIS A 644 3.34 -29.90 5.20
CA HIS A 644 3.00 -29.11 6.37
C HIS A 644 2.36 -30.01 7.43
N ARG A 645 2.57 -29.72 8.71
CA ARG A 645 1.90 -30.44 9.80
C ARG A 645 0.41 -30.12 9.78
N ALA A 646 -0.43 -31.14 9.86
CA ALA A 646 -1.89 -30.99 9.81
C ALA A 646 -2.46 -30.19 10.99
N GLY A 647 -1.86 -30.33 12.18
CA GLY A 647 -2.35 -29.69 13.41
C GLY A 647 -2.22 -28.17 13.45
N ASP A 648 -1.18 -27.60 12.83
CA ASP A 648 -0.85 -26.16 12.95
C ASP A 648 -0.32 -25.51 11.66
N GLY A 649 -0.25 -26.25 10.56
CA GLY A 649 0.23 -25.75 9.26
C GLY A 649 1.75 -25.51 9.17
N THR A 650 2.52 -25.78 10.23
CA THR A 650 3.97 -25.56 10.22
C THR A 650 4.65 -26.36 9.10
N ARG A 651 5.55 -25.72 8.34
CA ARG A 651 6.25 -26.39 7.23
C ARG A 651 7.20 -27.43 7.80
N GLU A 652 7.06 -28.69 7.37
CA GLU A 652 7.94 -29.79 7.77
C GLU A 652 8.63 -30.41 6.55
N PRO A 653 9.87 -29.98 6.25
CA PRO A 653 10.60 -30.36 5.04
C PRO A 653 10.76 -31.88 4.86
N PHE A 654 10.80 -32.34 3.60
CA PHE A 654 11.19 -33.72 3.29
C PHE A 654 12.72 -33.90 3.46
N PRO A 655 13.19 -34.74 4.40
CA PRO A 655 14.60 -34.85 4.74
C PRO A 655 15.45 -35.49 3.63
N GLY A 656 14.85 -36.29 2.75
CA GLY A 656 15.52 -36.92 1.61
C GLY A 656 15.61 -36.04 0.36
N THR A 657 15.35 -34.73 0.46
CA THR A 657 15.34 -33.81 -0.69
C THR A 657 16.27 -32.61 -0.48
N ALA A 658 16.97 -32.19 -1.53
CA ALA A 658 17.97 -31.11 -1.46
C ALA A 658 17.40 -29.72 -1.11
N GLY A 659 16.07 -29.52 -1.19
CA GLY A 659 15.39 -28.26 -0.88
C GLY A 659 14.22 -28.39 0.09
N GLY A 660 14.06 -29.56 0.72
CA GLY A 660 12.96 -29.82 1.65
C GLY A 660 11.57 -29.95 1.00
N ALA A 661 11.49 -30.04 -0.33
CA ALA A 661 10.27 -30.16 -1.11
C ALA A 661 10.49 -31.16 -2.26
N LEU A 662 9.45 -31.86 -2.69
CA LEU A 662 9.54 -32.71 -3.88
C LEU A 662 9.59 -31.84 -5.13
N LEU A 663 10.51 -32.11 -6.05
CA LEU A 663 10.60 -31.43 -7.34
C LEU A 663 10.16 -32.40 -8.43
N ILE A 664 8.97 -32.20 -9.00
CA ILE A 664 8.29 -33.22 -9.83
C ILE A 664 8.38 -32.91 -11.33
N ASN A 665 8.46 -31.63 -11.67
CA ASN A 665 8.84 -31.17 -13.00
C ASN A 665 9.84 -30.03 -12.77
N PRO A 666 11.16 -30.29 -12.77
CA PRO A 666 12.15 -29.22 -12.65
C PRO A 666 11.99 -28.22 -13.81
N PRO A 667 12.57 -27.01 -13.71
CA PRO A 667 12.49 -26.02 -14.78
C PRO A 667 13.05 -26.63 -16.09
N ALA A 668 12.17 -27.09 -16.96
CA ALA A 668 12.51 -27.41 -18.33
C ALA A 668 12.73 -26.10 -19.09
N ALA A 669 13.18 -26.11 -20.34
CA ALA A 669 13.15 -24.95 -21.25
C ALA A 669 11.71 -24.50 -21.59
N ASN A 670 10.86 -24.40 -20.57
CA ASN A 670 9.45 -24.14 -20.59
C ASN A 670 9.24 -22.72 -20.07
N PRO A 671 9.12 -21.74 -20.97
CA PRO A 671 8.85 -20.38 -20.56
C PRO A 671 7.56 -20.35 -19.74
N LYS A 672 7.50 -19.44 -18.76
CA LYS A 672 6.24 -19.01 -18.15
C LYS A 672 5.20 -18.84 -19.26
N PRO A 673 3.97 -19.37 -19.11
CA PRO A 673 2.92 -19.12 -20.09
C PRO A 673 2.82 -17.60 -20.29
N VAL A 674 3.15 -17.13 -21.51
CA VAL A 674 3.11 -15.70 -21.82
C VAL A 674 1.64 -15.32 -21.87
N GLY A 675 1.08 -14.91 -20.72
CA GLY A 675 -0.27 -14.36 -20.58
C GLY A 675 -1.30 -14.94 -21.55
N GLN A 676 -1.32 -16.26 -21.76
CA GLN A 676 -2.29 -16.86 -22.67
C GLN A 676 -3.61 -16.86 -21.94
N ARG A 677 -4.32 -15.74 -22.10
CA ARG A 677 -5.55 -15.38 -21.39
C ARG A 677 -6.68 -16.38 -21.56
N ARG A 678 -6.56 -17.34 -22.50
CA ARG A 678 -7.48 -18.47 -22.69
C ARG A 678 -6.74 -19.73 -23.15
N ALA A 679 -6.02 -20.34 -22.22
CA ALA A 679 -5.54 -21.71 -22.39
C ALA A 679 -6.75 -22.67 -22.40
N THR A 680 -6.83 -23.56 -23.40
CA THR A 680 -7.79 -24.68 -23.38
C THR A 680 -7.68 -25.46 -22.07
N ALA A 681 -8.72 -26.23 -21.70
CA ALA A 681 -8.65 -27.08 -20.51
C ALA A 681 -7.40 -27.98 -20.51
N ASP A 682 -7.05 -28.54 -21.67
CA ASP A 682 -5.84 -29.35 -21.86
C ASP A 682 -4.55 -28.55 -21.70
N GLN A 683 -4.45 -27.34 -22.25
CA GLN A 683 -3.28 -26.47 -22.05
C GLN A 683 -3.15 -26.06 -20.59
N SER A 684 -4.26 -25.71 -19.94
CA SER A 684 -4.30 -25.41 -18.51
C SER A 684 -3.80 -26.58 -17.67
N ARG A 685 -4.31 -27.79 -17.90
CA ARG A 685 -3.87 -29.03 -17.23
C ARG A 685 -2.37 -29.31 -17.46
N TRP A 686 -1.88 -29.01 -18.66
CA TRP A 686 -0.48 -29.20 -19.03
C TRP A 686 0.46 -28.20 -18.33
N PHE A 687 0.11 -26.91 -18.29
CA PHE A 687 0.90 -25.89 -17.58
C PHE A 687 1.02 -26.21 -16.10
N VAL A 688 -0.04 -26.78 -15.53
CA VAL A 688 -0.08 -27.20 -14.13
C VAL A 688 0.86 -28.36 -13.84
N GLY A 689 0.95 -29.34 -14.74
CA GLY A 689 1.81 -30.51 -14.59
C GLY A 689 1.32 -31.51 -13.54
N VAL A 690 1.13 -31.10 -12.30
CA VAL A 690 0.61 -31.96 -11.20
C VAL A 690 -0.86 -31.64 -10.94
N ASN A 691 -1.76 -32.56 -11.32
CA ASN A 691 -3.22 -32.34 -11.26
C ASN A 691 -3.93 -33.08 -10.11
N GLY A 692 -3.21 -33.91 -9.36
CA GLY A 692 -3.79 -34.66 -8.25
C GLY A 692 -2.72 -35.18 -7.29
N LEU A 693 -3.08 -35.20 -6.00
CA LEU A 693 -2.32 -35.82 -4.92
C LEU A 693 -3.24 -36.78 -4.18
N ALA A 694 -2.71 -37.92 -3.76
CA ALA A 694 -3.39 -38.84 -2.85
C ALA A 694 -2.36 -39.46 -1.91
N VAL A 695 -2.82 -39.95 -0.76
CA VAL A 695 -1.95 -40.52 0.25
C VAL A 695 -2.55 -41.82 0.78
N ASP A 696 -1.69 -42.83 0.95
CA ASP A 696 -2.01 -44.04 1.70
C ASP A 696 -1.01 -44.25 2.85
N THR A 697 -0.96 -45.45 3.41
CA THR A 697 -0.05 -45.79 4.51
C THR A 697 1.43 -45.75 4.12
N THR A 698 1.74 -45.87 2.83
CA THR A 698 3.10 -46.09 2.30
C THR A 698 3.57 -45.00 1.33
N CYS A 699 2.67 -44.46 0.51
CA CYS A 699 2.97 -43.63 -0.63
C CYS A 699 2.25 -42.27 -0.55
N LEU A 700 2.97 -41.22 -0.92
CA LEU A 700 2.38 -40.00 -1.49
C LEU A 700 2.33 -40.19 -3.01
N TRP A 701 1.13 -40.32 -3.55
CA TRP A 701 0.86 -40.49 -4.96
C TRP A 701 0.69 -39.16 -5.67
N VAL A 702 1.27 -39.05 -6.86
CA VAL A 702 1.25 -37.84 -7.67
C VAL A 702 0.80 -38.16 -9.08
N SER A 703 -0.26 -37.48 -9.53
CA SER A 703 -0.68 -37.48 -10.94
C SER A 703 0.11 -36.45 -11.73
N ASN A 704 1.09 -36.91 -12.51
CA ASN A 704 1.93 -36.05 -13.33
C ASN A 704 1.43 -36.03 -14.79
N TYR A 705 0.51 -35.10 -15.06
CA TYR A 705 -0.10 -34.87 -16.37
C TYR A 705 0.94 -34.59 -17.45
N ARG A 706 1.97 -33.80 -17.12
CA ARG A 706 3.00 -33.38 -18.08
C ARG A 706 3.85 -34.55 -18.57
N GLN A 707 4.11 -35.50 -17.69
CA GLN A 707 4.98 -36.65 -17.96
C GLN A 707 4.21 -37.94 -18.28
N ASN A 708 2.87 -37.87 -18.36
CA ASN A 708 2.01 -39.04 -18.57
C ASN A 708 2.35 -40.21 -17.63
N ARG A 709 2.44 -39.93 -16.32
CA ARG A 709 2.72 -40.96 -15.32
C ARG A 709 2.11 -40.65 -13.96
N VAL A 710 1.97 -41.71 -13.17
CA VAL A 710 1.69 -41.63 -11.74
C VAL A 710 2.96 -42.05 -10.98
N GLU A 711 3.31 -41.30 -9.95
CA GLU A 711 4.55 -41.45 -9.17
C GLU A 711 4.20 -41.71 -7.69
N CYS A 712 4.93 -42.62 -7.03
CA CYS A 712 4.88 -42.78 -5.58
C CYS A 712 6.18 -42.27 -4.94
N TYR A 713 6.03 -41.37 -3.98
CA TYR A 713 7.11 -40.90 -3.13
C TYR A 713 6.91 -41.42 -1.70
N ALA A 714 8.01 -41.76 -1.03
CA ALA A 714 7.97 -42.11 0.39
C ALA A 714 7.57 -40.90 1.22
N LYS A 715 6.53 -41.03 2.06
CA LYS A 715 6.00 -39.93 2.87
C LYS A 715 7.01 -39.39 3.88
N SER A 716 7.89 -40.26 4.39
CA SER A 716 8.87 -39.94 5.41
C SER A 716 10.06 -39.14 4.86
N SER A 717 10.59 -39.52 3.71
CA SER A 717 11.82 -38.97 3.14
C SER A 717 11.60 -38.10 1.91
N GLY A 718 10.51 -38.29 1.16
CA GLY A 718 10.29 -37.70 -0.15
C GLY A 718 11.07 -38.38 -1.28
N THR A 719 11.63 -39.57 -1.06
CA THR A 719 12.35 -40.31 -2.12
C THR A 719 11.37 -41.02 -3.05
N LEU A 720 11.60 -40.92 -4.36
CA LEU A 720 10.81 -41.63 -5.37
C LEU A 720 10.96 -43.14 -5.17
N GLN A 721 9.86 -43.84 -4.92
CA GLN A 721 9.81 -45.29 -4.76
C GLN A 721 9.57 -46.00 -6.10
N GLY A 722 8.80 -45.35 -6.98
CA GLY A 722 8.58 -45.84 -8.34
C GLY A 722 7.48 -45.06 -9.07
N ALA A 723 7.27 -45.40 -10.33
CA ALA A 723 6.31 -44.75 -11.21
C ALA A 723 5.79 -45.72 -12.28
N PHE A 724 4.58 -45.45 -12.79
CA PHE A 724 3.99 -46.19 -13.91
C PHE A 724 3.27 -45.24 -14.88
N ALA A 725 3.19 -45.65 -16.14
CA ALA A 725 2.63 -44.81 -17.20
C ALA A 725 1.10 -44.70 -17.09
N VAL A 726 0.59 -43.47 -17.18
CA VAL A 726 -0.84 -43.15 -17.27
C VAL A 726 -0.95 -41.95 -18.20
N ASN A 727 -1.75 -42.01 -19.26
CA ASN A 727 -1.89 -40.89 -20.18
C ASN A 727 -2.76 -39.79 -19.57
N ARG A 728 -2.28 -38.54 -19.57
CA ARG A 728 -3.04 -37.36 -19.13
C ARG A 728 -3.76 -37.55 -17.77
N PRO A 729 -3.06 -37.96 -16.70
CA PRO A 729 -3.67 -38.22 -15.39
C PRO A 729 -4.12 -36.92 -14.72
N LEU A 730 -5.33 -36.95 -14.15
CA LEU A 730 -5.99 -35.85 -13.45
C LEU A 730 -6.11 -36.17 -11.96
N GLY A 731 -7.32 -36.14 -11.39
CA GLY A 731 -7.58 -36.53 -10.01
C GLY A 731 -7.15 -37.97 -9.73
N ILE A 732 -6.66 -38.19 -8.51
CA ILE A 732 -6.22 -39.49 -8.01
C ILE A 732 -6.77 -39.70 -6.61
N ALA A 733 -7.17 -40.93 -6.31
CA ALA A 733 -7.52 -41.37 -4.96
C ALA A 733 -6.85 -42.70 -4.67
N ALA A 734 -6.28 -42.86 -3.48
CA ALA A 734 -5.59 -44.07 -3.05
C ALA A 734 -6.44 -44.82 -2.03
N ASP A 735 -6.60 -46.12 -2.20
CA ASP A 735 -7.18 -46.97 -1.18
C ASP A 735 -6.08 -47.61 -0.33
N GLY A 736 -6.35 -47.79 0.97
CA GLY A 736 -5.42 -48.46 1.87
C GLY A 736 -5.28 -49.97 1.61
N ARG A 737 -5.82 -50.49 0.50
CA ARG A 737 -5.88 -51.93 0.14
C ARG A 737 -4.99 -52.25 -1.06
N GLY A 738 -4.15 -51.32 -1.50
CA GLY A 738 -3.22 -51.53 -2.60
C GLY A 738 -3.82 -51.25 -3.98
N PHE A 739 -4.73 -50.28 -4.08
CA PHE A 739 -5.19 -49.72 -5.34
C PHE A 739 -5.22 -48.20 -5.35
N VAL A 740 -5.06 -47.62 -6.54
CA VAL A 740 -5.34 -46.20 -6.80
C VAL A 740 -6.34 -46.07 -7.95
N TRP A 741 -7.20 -45.06 -7.87
CA TRP A 741 -8.15 -44.69 -8.90
C TRP A 741 -7.68 -43.39 -9.53
N VAL A 742 -7.56 -43.36 -10.85
CA VAL A 742 -7.01 -42.22 -11.60
C VAL A 742 -7.99 -41.80 -12.69
N ALA A 743 -8.46 -40.56 -12.63
CA ALA A 743 -9.15 -39.93 -13.75
C ALA A 743 -8.13 -39.62 -14.85
N GLN A 744 -8.45 -39.97 -16.10
CA GLN A 744 -7.50 -39.84 -17.19
C GLN A 744 -8.18 -39.60 -18.53
N GLU A 745 -7.46 -38.95 -19.44
CA GLU A 745 -7.84 -38.71 -20.84
C GLU A 745 -9.19 -37.99 -21.06
N GLY A 746 -9.75 -37.37 -20.02
CA GLY A 746 -11.00 -36.60 -20.11
C GLY A 746 -12.26 -37.42 -20.35
N HIS A 747 -12.23 -38.75 -20.20
CA HIS A 747 -13.43 -39.59 -20.42
C HIS A 747 -13.48 -40.90 -19.63
N ARG A 748 -12.50 -41.18 -18.75
CA ARG A 748 -12.44 -42.43 -17.99
C ARG A 748 -11.79 -42.29 -16.63
N VAL A 749 -12.11 -43.22 -15.72
CA VAL A 749 -11.42 -43.40 -14.43
C VAL A 749 -10.98 -44.86 -14.33
N THR A 750 -9.68 -45.09 -14.11
CA THR A 750 -9.09 -46.44 -14.11
C THR A 750 -8.56 -46.79 -12.73
N GLN A 751 -8.82 -48.02 -12.29
CA GLN A 751 -8.26 -48.59 -11.07
C GLN A 751 -6.95 -49.31 -11.39
N TYR A 752 -5.89 -48.98 -10.68
CA TYR A 752 -4.56 -49.56 -10.80
C TYR A 752 -4.14 -50.26 -9.51
N ARG A 753 -3.46 -51.39 -9.62
CA ARG A 753 -2.90 -52.11 -8.46
C ARG A 753 -1.57 -51.49 -8.03
N THR A 754 -1.36 -51.33 -6.72
CA THR A 754 -0.25 -50.56 -6.12
C THR A 754 0.55 -51.31 -5.05
N ALA A 755 0.62 -52.64 -5.11
CA ALA A 755 1.59 -53.38 -4.29
C ALA A 755 2.99 -52.80 -4.51
N LEU A 756 3.65 -52.34 -3.44
CA LEU A 756 4.94 -51.66 -3.46
C LEU A 756 5.97 -52.38 -4.38
N PRO A 757 6.90 -51.63 -5.00
CA PRO A 757 7.96 -52.23 -5.79
C PRO A 757 8.79 -53.18 -4.92
N PRO A 758 9.20 -54.36 -5.42
CA PRO A 758 9.20 -54.79 -6.82
C PRO A 758 8.16 -55.89 -7.12
N ALA A 759 6.90 -55.74 -6.69
CA ALA A 759 5.87 -56.71 -7.08
C ALA A 759 5.54 -56.58 -8.58
N SER A 760 5.57 -57.70 -9.32
CA SER A 760 5.25 -57.82 -10.76
C SER A 760 3.83 -57.37 -11.17
N SER A 761 3.07 -56.79 -10.24
CA SER A 761 1.69 -56.36 -10.41
C SER A 761 1.46 -54.85 -10.15
N TRP A 762 2.53 -54.07 -9.94
CA TRP A 762 2.43 -52.63 -9.76
C TRP A 762 2.12 -51.89 -11.07
N GLY A 763 1.11 -51.02 -11.06
CA GLY A 763 0.75 -50.17 -12.19
C GLY A 763 -0.12 -50.89 -13.21
N ILE A 764 -0.60 -52.09 -12.87
CA ILE A 764 -1.50 -52.87 -13.74
C ILE A 764 -2.93 -52.36 -13.58
N PRO A 765 -3.62 -51.97 -14.67
CA PRO A 765 -5.04 -51.65 -14.64
C PRO A 765 -5.86 -52.91 -14.34
N VAL A 766 -6.78 -52.83 -13.38
CA VAL A 766 -7.63 -53.95 -12.95
C VAL A 766 -9.13 -53.70 -13.19
N GLY A 767 -9.50 -52.48 -13.57
CA GLY A 767 -10.86 -52.08 -13.91
C GLY A 767 -10.92 -50.63 -14.39
N SER A 768 -11.97 -50.26 -15.14
CA SER A 768 -12.14 -48.89 -15.63
C SER A 768 -13.62 -48.53 -15.76
N LEU A 769 -13.94 -47.29 -15.42
CA LEU A 769 -15.21 -46.61 -15.70
C LEU A 769 -15.04 -45.79 -16.99
N SER A 770 -15.96 -45.93 -17.94
CA SER A 770 -15.90 -45.27 -19.26
C SER A 770 -17.23 -44.59 -19.60
N GLY A 771 -17.23 -43.73 -20.62
CA GLY A 771 -18.40 -42.95 -21.02
C GLY A 771 -18.67 -41.75 -20.10
N LEU A 772 -17.65 -41.32 -19.34
CA LEU A 772 -17.73 -40.16 -18.45
C LEU A 772 -17.51 -38.86 -19.25
N ALA A 773 -18.17 -37.79 -18.85
CA ALA A 773 -18.10 -36.49 -19.54
C ALA A 773 -17.12 -35.52 -18.85
N ASP A 774 -15.83 -35.61 -19.21
CA ASP A 774 -14.73 -34.85 -18.58
C ASP A 774 -14.65 -35.03 -17.04
N PRO A 775 -14.38 -36.27 -16.56
CA PRO A 775 -14.15 -36.52 -15.14
C PRO A 775 -12.86 -35.85 -14.67
N TYR A 776 -12.91 -35.13 -13.55
CA TYR A 776 -11.75 -34.35 -13.06
C TYR A 776 -11.23 -34.84 -11.71
N ALA A 777 -11.94 -34.56 -10.61
CA ALA A 777 -11.52 -34.95 -9.27
C ALA A 777 -12.19 -36.26 -8.87
N VAL A 778 -11.46 -37.07 -8.10
CA VAL A 778 -11.96 -38.34 -7.55
C VAL A 778 -11.65 -38.41 -6.07
N ALA A 779 -12.55 -38.97 -5.27
CA ALA A 779 -12.37 -39.19 -3.84
C ALA A 779 -13.00 -40.52 -3.41
N LEU A 780 -12.44 -41.12 -2.36
CA LEU A 780 -12.97 -42.34 -1.77
C LEU A 780 -13.73 -42.01 -0.48
N GLY A 781 -14.94 -42.54 -0.35
CA GLY A 781 -15.76 -42.44 0.86
C GLY A 781 -16.09 -43.82 1.45
N VAL A 782 -16.72 -43.83 2.63
CA VAL A 782 -17.23 -45.05 3.28
C VAL A 782 -16.16 -46.15 3.38
N GLY A 783 -15.01 -45.83 3.98
CA GLY A 783 -13.89 -46.76 4.11
C GLY A 783 -13.32 -47.27 2.78
N GLY A 784 -13.48 -46.51 1.69
CA GLY A 784 -13.03 -46.88 0.35
C GLY A 784 -13.98 -47.79 -0.42
N THR A 785 -15.23 -47.95 0.03
CA THR A 785 -16.25 -48.75 -0.69
C THR A 785 -16.99 -47.95 -1.76
N GLN A 786 -16.94 -46.62 -1.69
CA GLN A 786 -17.56 -45.71 -2.66
C GLN A 786 -16.53 -44.79 -3.29
N LEU A 787 -16.62 -44.61 -4.61
CA LEU A 787 -15.83 -43.67 -5.39
C LEU A 787 -16.73 -42.52 -5.83
N PHE A 788 -16.38 -41.32 -5.40
CA PHE A 788 -17.01 -40.06 -5.79
C PHE A 788 -16.17 -39.41 -6.89
N LEU A 789 -16.81 -38.86 -7.92
CA LEU A 789 -16.12 -38.11 -8.96
C LEU A 789 -16.95 -36.92 -9.46
N THR A 790 -16.26 -35.83 -9.80
CA THR A 790 -16.85 -34.66 -10.46
C THR A 790 -16.80 -34.82 -11.97
N GLU A 791 -17.93 -34.63 -12.64
CA GLU A 791 -18.09 -34.74 -14.08
C GLU A 791 -18.44 -33.36 -14.68
N HIS A 792 -17.42 -32.65 -15.17
CA HIS A 792 -17.55 -31.25 -15.60
C HIS A 792 -18.57 -31.07 -16.72
N GLY A 793 -18.58 -31.96 -17.71
CA GLY A 793 -19.45 -31.83 -18.90
C GLY A 793 -20.95 -31.90 -18.60
N THR A 794 -21.31 -32.45 -17.44
CA THR A 794 -22.71 -32.55 -16.99
C THR A 794 -23.02 -31.74 -15.73
N GLY A 795 -21.99 -31.13 -15.11
CA GLY A 795 -22.10 -30.49 -13.80
C GLY A 795 -22.65 -31.43 -12.74
N SER A 796 -22.14 -32.67 -12.66
CA SER A 796 -22.67 -33.68 -11.73
C SER A 796 -21.58 -34.32 -10.87
N VAL A 797 -22.01 -34.88 -9.72
CA VAL A 797 -21.20 -35.80 -8.91
C VAL A 797 -21.73 -37.21 -9.12
N ARG A 798 -20.87 -38.10 -9.63
CA ARG A 798 -21.19 -39.52 -9.78
C ARG A 798 -20.62 -40.31 -8.61
N VAL A 799 -21.39 -41.29 -8.12
CA VAL A 799 -20.98 -42.18 -7.04
C VAL A 799 -21.01 -43.62 -7.52
N TYR A 800 -19.89 -44.32 -7.43
CA TYR A 800 -19.74 -45.71 -7.88
C TYR A 800 -19.32 -46.63 -6.72
N GLY A 801 -19.76 -47.89 -6.74
CA GLY A 801 -19.26 -48.91 -5.82
C GLY A 801 -17.89 -49.43 -6.28
N THR A 802 -16.90 -49.45 -5.39
CA THR A 802 -15.53 -49.86 -5.76
C THR A 802 -15.36 -51.37 -5.98
N ALA A 803 -16.27 -52.20 -5.44
CA ALA A 803 -16.20 -53.66 -5.56
C ALA A 803 -16.81 -54.22 -6.86
N GLN A 804 -17.72 -53.47 -7.51
CA GLN A 804 -18.48 -53.93 -8.68
C GLN A 804 -18.55 -52.89 -9.81
N GLY A 805 -18.06 -51.67 -9.61
CA GLY A 805 -18.10 -50.59 -10.59
C GLY A 805 -19.49 -50.08 -10.95
N GLY A 806 -20.54 -50.50 -10.22
CA GLY A 806 -21.91 -50.07 -10.45
C GLY A 806 -22.13 -48.61 -10.02
N LEU A 807 -22.84 -47.83 -10.85
CA LEU A 807 -23.29 -46.49 -10.50
C LEU A 807 -24.33 -46.60 -9.38
N LEU A 808 -24.03 -45.99 -8.23
CA LEU A 808 -24.90 -45.97 -7.06
C LEU A 808 -25.81 -44.75 -7.07
N ALA A 809 -25.30 -43.58 -7.49
CA ALA A 809 -26.05 -42.34 -7.51
C ALA A 809 -25.44 -41.29 -8.45
N THR A 810 -26.28 -40.38 -8.93
CA THR A 810 -25.90 -39.16 -9.65
C THR A 810 -26.53 -37.98 -8.93
N HIS A 811 -25.72 -36.97 -8.64
CA HIS A 811 -26.11 -35.81 -7.87
C HIS A 811 -25.83 -34.54 -8.65
N GLY A 812 -26.81 -33.64 -8.62
CA GLY A 812 -26.77 -32.36 -9.29
C GLY A 812 -26.70 -32.42 -10.81
N GLN A 813 -26.70 -31.24 -11.41
CA GLN A 813 -26.71 -31.04 -12.86
C GLN A 813 -26.06 -29.71 -13.25
N GLN A 814 -25.80 -29.52 -14.54
CA GLN A 814 -25.15 -28.32 -15.06
C GLN A 814 -25.95 -27.05 -14.72
N ALA A 815 -25.28 -26.08 -14.09
CA ALA A 815 -25.83 -24.77 -13.86
C ALA A 815 -25.88 -23.93 -15.15
N LEU A 816 -27.03 -23.32 -15.40
CA LEU A 816 -27.21 -22.29 -16.42
C LEU A 816 -26.98 -20.89 -15.82
N PRO A 817 -26.65 -19.88 -16.65
CA PRO A 817 -26.62 -18.50 -16.17
C PRO A 817 -27.99 -18.11 -15.60
N GLY A 818 -28.04 -17.48 -14.43
CA GLY A 818 -29.30 -17.15 -13.76
C GLY A 818 -29.29 -17.46 -12.26
N PRO A 819 -30.46 -17.81 -11.67
CA PRO A 819 -30.60 -17.96 -10.24
C PRO A 819 -29.78 -19.14 -9.71
N LEU A 820 -29.14 -18.96 -8.57
CA LEU A 820 -28.38 -20.03 -7.92
C LEU A 820 -29.31 -21.11 -7.38
N GLN A 821 -29.00 -22.36 -7.68
CA GLN A 821 -29.70 -23.53 -7.16
C GLN A 821 -28.72 -24.45 -6.45
N ALA A 822 -29.16 -25.09 -5.37
CA ALA A 822 -28.32 -25.88 -4.48
C ALA A 822 -27.64 -27.08 -5.17
N ASP A 823 -28.34 -27.68 -6.13
CA ASP A 823 -27.99 -28.90 -6.87
C ASP A 823 -27.53 -28.61 -8.31
N HIS A 824 -27.40 -27.35 -8.70
CA HIS A 824 -26.89 -26.98 -10.03
C HIS A 824 -25.44 -26.54 -9.92
N PHE A 825 -24.51 -27.35 -10.41
CA PHE A 825 -23.10 -27.07 -10.34
C PHE A 825 -22.57 -26.43 -11.62
N ARG A 826 -21.70 -25.46 -11.47
CA ARG A 826 -20.80 -24.98 -12.52
C ARG A 826 -19.38 -25.35 -12.11
N LEU A 827 -19.10 -26.63 -12.23
CA LEU A 827 -17.78 -27.20 -12.02
C LEU A 827 -16.87 -26.61 -13.11
N GLY A 828 -16.05 -25.60 -12.78
CA GLY A 828 -15.20 -24.89 -13.75
C GLY A 828 -14.13 -25.80 -14.36
N HIS A 829 -13.05 -25.25 -14.91
CA HIS A 829 -11.95 -26.08 -15.44
C HIS A 829 -11.23 -26.94 -14.38
N ARG A 830 -11.55 -26.71 -13.09
CA ARG A 830 -11.04 -27.42 -11.91
C ARG A 830 -12.16 -27.45 -10.86
N ALA A 831 -12.56 -28.63 -10.42
CA ALA A 831 -13.55 -28.80 -9.36
C ALA A 831 -13.17 -29.93 -8.42
N GLY A 832 -12.58 -29.57 -7.29
CA GLY A 832 -12.19 -30.50 -6.24
C GLY A 832 -13.40 -31.20 -5.60
N ILE A 833 -13.19 -32.43 -5.15
CA ILE A 833 -14.15 -33.19 -4.35
C ILE A 833 -13.42 -33.89 -3.21
N ALA A 834 -14.04 -33.94 -2.04
CA ALA A 834 -13.56 -34.72 -0.91
C ALA A 834 -14.75 -35.46 -0.27
N ALA A 835 -14.55 -36.72 0.10
CA ALA A 835 -15.56 -37.55 0.79
C ALA A 835 -14.99 -38.07 2.11
N ASP A 836 -15.83 -38.23 3.11
CA ASP A 836 -15.45 -38.74 4.42
C ASP A 836 -15.84 -40.21 4.64
N ALA A 837 -15.50 -40.74 5.81
CA ALA A 837 -15.74 -42.13 6.18
C ALA A 837 -17.23 -42.48 6.32
N GLU A 838 -18.11 -41.50 6.45
CA GLU A 838 -19.56 -41.69 6.49
C GLU A 838 -20.23 -41.51 5.12
N GLY A 839 -19.45 -41.20 4.07
CA GLY A 839 -19.96 -40.97 2.72
C GLY A 839 -20.52 -39.56 2.51
N ARG A 840 -20.33 -38.64 3.45
CA ARG A 840 -20.63 -37.22 3.26
C ARG A 840 -19.53 -36.64 2.38
N TYR A 841 -19.86 -35.65 1.57
CA TYR A 841 -18.90 -35.11 0.61
C TYR A 841 -19.00 -33.59 0.47
N THR A 842 -17.89 -32.99 0.05
CA THR A 842 -17.77 -31.56 -0.25
C THR A 842 -17.36 -31.38 -1.69
N VAL A 843 -18.03 -30.45 -2.39
CA VAL A 843 -17.75 -30.09 -3.78
C VAL A 843 -17.26 -28.65 -3.83
N ALA A 844 -16.17 -28.43 -4.57
CA ALA A 844 -15.75 -27.10 -4.97
C ALA A 844 -16.44 -26.72 -6.29
N ASP A 845 -17.54 -25.98 -6.16
CA ASP A 845 -18.31 -25.47 -7.29
C ASP A 845 -17.73 -24.12 -7.73
N THR A 846 -16.53 -24.21 -8.31
CA THR A 846 -15.64 -23.07 -8.57
C THR A 846 -16.25 -22.02 -9.49
N GLY A 847 -16.98 -22.44 -10.54
CA GLY A 847 -17.61 -21.53 -11.47
C GLY A 847 -18.85 -20.84 -10.90
N ASN A 848 -19.46 -21.38 -9.84
CA ASN A 848 -20.45 -20.70 -9.03
C ASN A 848 -19.84 -19.99 -7.82
N HIS A 849 -18.51 -20.00 -7.66
CA HIS A 849 -17.80 -19.38 -6.55
C HIS A 849 -18.35 -19.84 -5.19
N ARG A 850 -18.52 -21.16 -4.98
CA ARG A 850 -18.99 -21.69 -3.70
C ARG A 850 -18.36 -23.04 -3.32
N LEU A 851 -18.32 -23.31 -2.01
CA LEU A 851 -18.09 -24.63 -1.44
C LEU A 851 -19.41 -25.18 -0.90
N GLN A 852 -19.70 -26.45 -1.18
CA GLN A 852 -20.95 -27.08 -0.75
C GLN A 852 -20.70 -28.43 -0.09
N TRP A 853 -21.28 -28.62 1.09
CA TRP A 853 -21.27 -29.87 1.85
C TRP A 853 -22.59 -30.59 1.68
N PHE A 854 -22.52 -31.89 1.43
CA PHE A 854 -23.66 -32.76 1.20
C PHE A 854 -23.67 -33.90 2.21
N HIS A 855 -24.88 -34.37 2.53
CA HIS A 855 -25.09 -35.65 3.17
C HIS A 855 -24.80 -36.79 2.19
N ALA A 856 -24.65 -38.02 2.71
CA ALA A 856 -24.40 -39.21 1.88
C ALA A 856 -25.57 -39.53 0.91
N ASP A 857 -26.77 -39.03 1.19
CA ASP A 857 -27.96 -39.12 0.33
C ASP A 857 -28.02 -38.03 -0.76
N GLY A 858 -27.02 -37.14 -0.80
CA GLY A 858 -26.97 -36.06 -1.79
C GLY A 858 -27.63 -34.75 -1.38
N ARG A 859 -28.24 -34.67 -0.21
CA ARG A 859 -28.94 -33.47 0.23
C ARG A 859 -27.96 -32.41 0.72
N LEU A 860 -28.14 -31.16 0.29
CA LEU A 860 -27.29 -30.04 0.72
C LEU A 860 -27.38 -29.85 2.25
N ARG A 861 -26.23 -29.86 2.91
CA ARG A 861 -26.08 -29.60 4.35
C ARG A 861 -25.66 -28.17 4.63
N ARG A 862 -24.75 -27.64 3.80
CA ARG A 862 -24.20 -26.29 3.95
C ARG A 862 -23.68 -25.79 2.62
N SER A 863 -23.84 -24.50 2.36
CA SER A 863 -23.20 -23.79 1.26
C SER A 863 -22.45 -22.59 1.82
N MET A 864 -21.25 -22.34 1.33
CA MET A 864 -20.48 -21.12 1.58
C MET A 864 -20.15 -20.48 0.24
N SER A 865 -20.52 -19.22 0.08
CA SER A 865 -20.15 -18.43 -1.10
C SER A 865 -18.73 -17.88 -0.95
N SER A 866 -18.04 -17.68 -2.06
CA SER A 866 -16.68 -17.14 -2.11
C SER A 866 -16.66 -15.77 -1.47
N GLU A 867 -15.58 -15.52 -0.74
CA GLU A 867 -15.29 -14.22 -0.16
C GLU A 867 -14.93 -13.21 -1.25
N PHE A 868 -14.16 -13.60 -2.27
CA PHE A 868 -13.58 -12.67 -3.24
C PHE A 868 -14.63 -11.87 -4.00
N ILE A 869 -14.55 -10.54 -3.96
CA ILE A 869 -15.42 -9.61 -4.67
C ILE A 869 -14.55 -8.47 -5.21
N SER A 870 -14.72 -8.17 -6.49
CA SER A 870 -13.97 -7.14 -7.22
C SER A 870 -14.90 -6.28 -8.10
N ALA A 871 -14.45 -5.09 -8.49
CA ALA A 871 -15.09 -4.18 -9.44
C ALA A 871 -16.63 -4.05 -9.27
N PRO A 872 -17.11 -3.50 -8.14
CA PRO A 872 -18.52 -3.48 -7.81
C PRO A 872 -19.31 -2.58 -8.76
N PHE A 873 -20.49 -3.04 -9.14
CA PHE A 873 -21.45 -2.25 -9.93
C PHE A 873 -22.83 -2.25 -9.29
N VAL A 874 -23.40 -1.06 -9.16
CA VAL A 874 -24.81 -0.83 -8.83
C VAL A 874 -25.39 0.11 -9.89
N ASP A 875 -26.69 -0.02 -10.18
CA ASP A 875 -27.34 0.90 -11.11
C ASP A 875 -27.47 2.31 -10.49
N GLU A 876 -26.69 3.25 -11.03
CA GLU A 876 -26.60 4.63 -10.55
C GLU A 876 -27.91 5.42 -10.69
N THR A 877 -28.81 4.98 -11.59
CA THR A 877 -30.13 5.62 -11.77
C THR A 877 -31.15 5.26 -10.68
N GLY A 878 -30.85 4.23 -9.87
CA GLY A 878 -31.75 3.76 -8.82
C GLY A 878 -32.93 2.92 -9.32
N THR A 879 -32.93 2.43 -10.56
CA THR A 879 -34.01 1.53 -11.04
C THR A 879 -33.91 0.11 -10.45
N LEU A 880 -32.70 -0.32 -10.06
CA LEU A 880 -32.43 -1.59 -9.38
C LEU A 880 -31.59 -1.35 -8.10
N PRO A 881 -32.12 -0.63 -7.10
CA PRO A 881 -31.31 0.00 -6.04
C PRO A 881 -30.64 -0.97 -5.05
N HIS A 882 -31.09 -2.23 -5.02
CA HIS A 882 -30.64 -3.26 -4.08
C HIS A 882 -29.90 -4.42 -4.77
N THR A 883 -29.57 -4.26 -6.06
CA THR A 883 -28.82 -5.25 -6.82
C THR A 883 -27.40 -4.77 -7.01
N VAL A 884 -26.44 -5.56 -6.54
CA VAL A 884 -25.01 -5.29 -6.69
C VAL A 884 -24.36 -6.41 -7.48
N LEU A 885 -23.56 -6.04 -8.48
CA LEU A 885 -22.80 -6.97 -9.31
C LEU A 885 -21.31 -6.92 -8.94
N SER A 886 -20.65 -8.07 -9.03
CA SER A 886 -19.20 -8.20 -9.03
C SER A 886 -18.81 -9.30 -10.00
N GLY A 887 -18.24 -8.90 -11.13
CA GLY A 887 -18.10 -9.77 -12.28
C GLY A 887 -19.45 -10.39 -12.68
N PRO A 888 -19.56 -11.71 -12.92
CA PRO A 888 -20.84 -12.35 -13.23
C PRO A 888 -21.78 -12.51 -12.02
N ARG A 889 -21.34 -12.17 -10.80
CA ARG A 889 -22.05 -12.51 -9.57
C ARG A 889 -23.02 -11.41 -9.19
N GLN A 890 -24.27 -11.78 -8.89
CA GLN A 890 -25.31 -10.84 -8.46
C GLN A 890 -25.69 -11.07 -7.01
N TYR A 891 -25.68 -9.97 -6.25
CA TYR A 891 -26.04 -9.93 -4.85
C TYR A 891 -27.25 -9.02 -4.66
N THR A 892 -28.16 -9.44 -3.79
CA THR A 892 -29.20 -8.57 -3.25
C THR A 892 -28.74 -8.06 -1.89
N VAL A 893 -28.82 -6.75 -1.65
CA VAL A 893 -28.38 -6.11 -0.41
C VAL A 893 -29.54 -5.39 0.25
N ASP A 894 -29.83 -5.73 1.50
CA ASP A 894 -30.76 -5.02 2.35
C ASP A 894 -30.16 -3.64 2.70
N PRO A 895 -30.84 -2.53 2.34
CA PRO A 895 -30.35 -1.19 2.62
C PRO A 895 -30.34 -0.85 4.11
N THR A 896 -31.18 -1.49 4.92
CA THR A 896 -31.36 -1.20 6.35
C THR A 896 -30.35 -1.95 7.21
N THR A 897 -30.16 -3.24 6.92
CA THR A 897 -29.32 -4.12 7.75
C THR A 897 -27.92 -4.34 7.18
N GLY A 898 -27.69 -3.94 5.92
CA GLY A 898 -26.48 -4.30 5.17
C GLY A 898 -26.40 -5.80 4.86
N ALA A 899 -27.45 -6.57 5.18
CA ALA A 899 -27.46 -8.00 4.94
C ALA A 899 -27.50 -8.29 3.45
N TRP A 900 -26.79 -9.33 3.00
CA TRP A 900 -26.71 -9.64 1.57
C TRP A 900 -26.97 -11.10 1.27
N GLN A 901 -27.39 -11.35 0.02
CA GLN A 901 -27.60 -12.69 -0.50
C GLN A 901 -27.01 -12.78 -1.90
N TYR A 902 -26.18 -13.79 -2.14
CA TYR A 902 -25.74 -14.14 -3.48
C TYR A 902 -26.90 -14.87 -4.18
N THR A 903 -27.50 -14.25 -5.20
CA THR A 903 -28.78 -14.70 -5.77
C THR A 903 -28.62 -15.30 -7.17
N HIS A 904 -27.74 -14.75 -8.00
CA HIS A 904 -27.56 -15.19 -9.39
C HIS A 904 -26.10 -15.27 -9.76
N ASN A 905 -25.79 -16.20 -10.65
CA ASN A 905 -24.52 -16.26 -11.35
C ASN A 905 -24.75 -16.15 -12.86
N TRP A 906 -24.25 -15.08 -13.45
CA TRP A 906 -24.43 -14.76 -14.85
C TRP A 906 -23.26 -15.21 -15.73
N THR A 907 -22.37 -16.08 -15.26
CA THR A 907 -21.28 -16.57 -16.11
C THR A 907 -21.87 -17.18 -17.40
N PRO A 908 -21.42 -16.78 -18.61
CA PRO A 908 -21.91 -17.36 -19.86
C PRO A 908 -21.66 -18.88 -19.98
N GLY A 909 -22.50 -19.60 -20.73
CA GLY A 909 -22.41 -21.07 -20.85
C GLY A 909 -21.11 -21.59 -21.46
N ASP A 910 -20.44 -20.79 -22.28
CA ASP A 910 -19.11 -21.04 -22.85
C ASP A 910 -17.96 -20.68 -21.88
N ASN A 911 -18.29 -20.22 -20.66
CA ASN A 911 -17.36 -19.73 -19.65
C ASN A 911 -16.40 -18.63 -20.17
N ALA A 912 -16.81 -17.88 -21.21
CA ALA A 912 -15.96 -16.84 -21.77
C ALA A 912 -15.67 -15.70 -20.78
N PHE A 913 -16.44 -15.60 -19.69
CA PHE A 913 -16.30 -14.51 -18.73
C PHE A 913 -16.46 -14.92 -17.25
N VAL A 914 -15.39 -15.40 -16.61
CA VAL A 914 -15.43 -15.96 -15.24
C VAL A 914 -15.19 -14.90 -14.16
N ASP A 915 -14.52 -13.78 -14.47
CA ASP A 915 -14.16 -12.73 -13.50
C ASP A 915 -14.17 -11.29 -14.10
N GLU A 916 -14.69 -11.10 -15.32
CA GLU A 916 -14.70 -9.79 -15.99
C GLU A 916 -15.80 -8.85 -15.46
N VAL A 917 -15.50 -7.55 -15.46
CA VAL A 917 -16.41 -6.49 -15.01
C VAL A 917 -17.72 -6.53 -15.81
N SER A 918 -18.85 -6.65 -15.10
CA SER A 918 -20.18 -6.61 -15.71
C SER A 918 -21.00 -5.42 -15.23
N LYS A 919 -21.90 -4.93 -16.08
CA LYS A 919 -22.81 -3.81 -15.79
C LYS A 919 -24.22 -4.18 -16.25
N ARG A 920 -25.22 -4.03 -15.37
CA ARG A 920 -26.64 -4.26 -15.72
C ARG A 920 -27.32 -2.94 -16.10
N ARG A 921 -28.03 -2.91 -17.24
CA ARG A 921 -28.87 -1.77 -17.64
C ARG A 921 -30.25 -2.23 -18.06
N ARG A 922 -31.26 -1.48 -17.63
CA ARG A 922 -32.64 -1.62 -18.07
C ARG A 922 -32.95 -0.61 -19.16
N LEU A 923 -33.07 -1.05 -20.40
CA LEU A 923 -33.20 -0.19 -21.57
C LEU A 923 -34.59 -0.34 -22.20
N ARG A 924 -35.11 0.76 -22.75
CA ARG A 924 -36.35 0.75 -23.53
C ARG A 924 -36.07 0.23 -24.93
N VAL A 925 -36.68 -0.89 -25.31
CA VAL A 925 -36.36 -1.60 -26.57
C VAL A 925 -37.33 -1.34 -27.71
N ASN A 926 -38.53 -0.81 -27.43
CA ASN A 926 -39.53 -0.53 -28.45
C ASN A 926 -39.52 0.94 -28.90
N PRO A 927 -39.93 1.22 -30.15
CA PRO A 927 -40.05 2.59 -30.67
C PRO A 927 -41.02 3.44 -29.83
N HIS A 928 -40.97 4.76 -30.03
CA HIS A 928 -41.78 5.73 -29.29
C HIS A 928 -43.31 5.52 -29.43
N GLN A 929 -43.77 4.69 -30.37
CA GLN A 929 -45.18 4.36 -30.58
C GLN A 929 -45.57 3.09 -29.79
N GLY A 930 -46.52 3.23 -28.85
CA GLY A 930 -47.01 2.15 -27.99
C GLY A 930 -46.54 2.25 -26.52
N PRO A 931 -47.08 1.41 -25.62
CA PRO A 931 -46.65 1.37 -24.22
C PRO A 931 -45.16 0.99 -24.12
N PRO A 932 -44.37 1.63 -23.23
CA PRO A 932 -42.93 1.43 -23.19
C PRO A 932 -42.59 -0.02 -22.78
N LEU A 933 -41.75 -0.67 -23.58
CA LEU A 933 -41.23 -2.02 -23.34
C LEU A 933 -39.78 -1.92 -22.90
N TYR A 934 -39.48 -2.46 -21.72
CA TYR A 934 -38.12 -2.50 -21.18
C TYR A 934 -37.56 -3.92 -21.19
N ARG A 935 -36.24 -4.02 -21.36
CA ARG A 935 -35.45 -5.25 -21.19
C ARG A 935 -34.20 -4.97 -20.38
N ASP A 936 -33.73 -5.98 -19.68
CA ASP A 936 -32.48 -5.94 -18.93
C ASP A 936 -31.34 -6.54 -19.75
N PHE A 937 -30.19 -5.88 -19.69
CA PHE A 937 -28.98 -6.27 -20.40
C PHE A 937 -27.80 -6.33 -19.44
N LEU A 938 -26.91 -7.31 -19.63
CA LEU A 938 -25.60 -7.39 -18.99
C LEU A 938 -24.52 -7.05 -20.00
N PHE A 939 -23.69 -6.07 -19.66
CA PHE A 939 -22.55 -5.62 -20.43
C PHE A 939 -21.28 -6.13 -19.77
N TYR A 940 -20.66 -7.14 -20.36
CA TYR A 940 -19.33 -7.60 -19.95
C TYR A 940 -18.28 -6.75 -20.65
N THR A 941 -17.57 -5.96 -19.86
CA THR A 941 -16.47 -5.10 -20.31
C THR A 941 -15.17 -5.78 -19.95
N ALA A 942 -14.34 -6.09 -20.95
CA ALA A 942 -13.11 -6.83 -20.71
C ALA A 942 -12.14 -6.08 -19.79
N ASP A 943 -11.51 -6.83 -18.90
CA ASP A 943 -10.42 -6.39 -18.04
C ASP A 943 -9.21 -5.98 -18.90
N GLY A 944 -8.95 -4.69 -19.10
CA GLY A 944 -7.62 -4.18 -19.48
C GLY A 944 -7.01 -4.54 -20.84
N PHE A 945 -7.43 -5.63 -21.48
CA PHE A 945 -6.53 -6.43 -22.29
C PHE A 945 -7.20 -7.14 -23.47
N ARG A 946 -8.52 -7.04 -23.60
CA ARG A 946 -9.31 -7.63 -24.70
C ARG A 946 -10.22 -6.61 -25.38
N GLY A 947 -9.91 -5.32 -25.20
CA GLY A 947 -10.58 -4.11 -25.70
C GLY A 947 -11.94 -4.34 -26.36
N GLY A 948 -13.02 -4.56 -25.60
CA GLY A 948 -14.34 -4.82 -26.17
C GLY A 948 -15.46 -4.99 -25.13
N VAL A 949 -16.68 -5.04 -25.64
CA VAL A 949 -17.93 -5.21 -24.87
C VAL A 949 -18.73 -6.35 -25.47
N THR A 950 -19.14 -7.29 -24.63
CA THR A 950 -20.15 -8.30 -24.98
C THR A 950 -21.42 -8.03 -24.21
N VAL A 951 -22.54 -7.95 -24.92
CA VAL A 951 -23.86 -7.63 -24.39
C VAL A 951 -24.72 -8.88 -24.39
N TYR A 952 -25.26 -9.21 -23.23
CA TYR A 952 -26.25 -10.28 -23.06
C TYR A 952 -27.60 -9.66 -22.75
N LEU A 953 -28.64 -10.10 -23.46
CA LEU A 953 -30.03 -9.85 -23.12
C LEU A 953 -30.45 -10.86 -22.04
N LEU A 954 -31.01 -10.37 -20.93
CA LEU A 954 -31.58 -11.24 -19.90
C LEU A 954 -32.97 -11.73 -20.31
N GLU A 955 -33.23 -13.01 -20.10
CA GLU A 955 -34.53 -13.60 -20.33
C GLU A 955 -35.54 -13.12 -19.28
N PRO A 956 -36.84 -12.99 -19.62
CA PRO A 956 -37.86 -12.57 -18.67
C PRO A 956 -37.86 -13.43 -17.40
N GLY A 957 -37.82 -12.78 -16.24
CA GLY A 957 -37.78 -13.46 -14.94
C GLY A 957 -36.38 -13.84 -14.47
N ASP A 958 -35.32 -13.32 -15.10
CA ASP A 958 -33.92 -13.55 -14.75
C ASP A 958 -33.54 -15.06 -14.76
N THR A 959 -34.18 -15.87 -15.61
CA THR A 959 -33.96 -17.34 -15.67
C THR A 959 -32.83 -17.77 -16.60
N GLY A 960 -32.24 -16.83 -17.33
CA GLY A 960 -31.29 -17.12 -18.40
C GLY A 960 -30.83 -15.84 -19.07
N MET A 961 -29.91 -15.99 -20.01
CA MET A 961 -29.46 -14.89 -20.85
C MET A 961 -29.02 -15.38 -22.23
N ARG A 962 -29.10 -14.49 -23.22
CA ARG A 962 -28.68 -14.72 -24.59
C ARG A 962 -27.68 -13.66 -25.02
N ARG A 963 -26.60 -14.05 -25.68
CA ARG A 963 -25.66 -13.09 -26.26
C ARG A 963 -26.39 -12.32 -27.37
N ALA A 964 -26.47 -11.00 -27.24
CA ALA A 964 -27.25 -10.15 -28.14
C ALA A 964 -26.36 -9.37 -29.12
N ALA A 965 -25.19 -8.92 -28.65
CA ALA A 965 -24.22 -8.21 -29.48
C ALA A 965 -22.82 -8.31 -28.87
N SER A 966 -21.79 -8.11 -29.69
CA SER A 966 -20.41 -7.96 -29.27
C SER A 966 -19.70 -6.95 -30.16
N LEU A 967 -18.83 -6.12 -29.59
CA LEU A 967 -17.98 -5.23 -30.37
C LEU A 967 -16.64 -5.01 -29.67
N GLY A 968 -15.59 -4.75 -30.44
CA GLY A 968 -14.28 -4.43 -29.89
C GLY A 968 -13.15 -5.01 -30.72
N PHE A 969 -12.09 -5.43 -30.03
CA PHE A 969 -10.82 -5.87 -30.57
C PHE A 969 -10.48 -7.28 -30.06
N GLY A 970 -10.18 -8.19 -30.97
CA GLY A 970 -9.49 -9.45 -30.64
C GLY A 970 -10.33 -10.65 -30.21
N TRP A 971 -11.59 -10.51 -29.73
CA TRP A 971 -12.43 -11.68 -29.42
C TRP A 971 -13.90 -11.52 -29.76
N THR A 972 -14.40 -12.38 -30.66
CA THR A 972 -15.73 -12.27 -31.27
C THR A 972 -16.78 -13.18 -30.66
N GLY A 973 -16.39 -14.07 -29.73
CA GLY A 973 -17.33 -15.03 -29.17
C GLY A 973 -17.23 -16.46 -29.67
N ALA A 974 -16.37 -16.76 -30.64
CA ALA A 974 -16.18 -18.11 -31.18
C ALA A 974 -15.30 -18.98 -30.25
N ASP A 975 -15.67 -20.25 -30.09
CA ASP A 975 -14.98 -21.24 -29.24
C ASP A 975 -13.59 -21.63 -29.76
N ASP A 976 -13.34 -21.37 -31.05
CA ASP A 976 -12.09 -21.68 -31.70
C ASP A 976 -11.29 -20.38 -31.91
N ASN A 977 -10.09 -20.31 -31.32
CA ASN A 977 -9.11 -19.23 -31.53
C ASN A 977 -8.62 -19.15 -33.01
N THR A 978 -9.43 -19.55 -34.01
CA THR A 978 -9.09 -19.70 -35.42
C THR A 978 -9.21 -18.41 -36.21
N LEU A 979 -9.83 -17.36 -35.65
CA LEU A 979 -9.84 -16.04 -36.28
C LEU A 979 -8.46 -15.38 -36.11
N PRO A 980 -7.76 -15.07 -37.23
CA PRO A 980 -6.40 -14.55 -37.15
C PRO A 980 -6.41 -13.08 -36.69
N GLY A 981 -5.84 -12.85 -35.51
CA GLY A 981 -5.18 -11.60 -35.13
C GLY A 981 -6.05 -10.36 -34.84
N ASN A 982 -5.41 -9.42 -34.15
CA ASN A 982 -5.72 -8.01 -33.91
C ASN A 982 -6.60 -7.29 -34.94
N ARG A 983 -7.91 -7.59 -34.99
CA ARG A 983 -8.90 -6.89 -35.84
C ARG A 983 -10.04 -6.33 -35.01
N CYS A 984 -10.56 -5.17 -35.40
CA CYS A 984 -11.82 -4.71 -34.85
C CYS A 984 -12.95 -5.55 -35.42
N PHE A 985 -13.94 -5.83 -34.60
CA PHE A 985 -15.12 -6.55 -35.01
C PHE A 985 -16.37 -5.93 -34.38
N GLN A 986 -17.48 -6.08 -35.08
CA GLN A 986 -18.82 -5.93 -34.52
C GLN A 986 -19.65 -7.15 -34.91
N TRP A 987 -20.53 -7.56 -34.01
CA TRP A 987 -21.42 -8.69 -34.18
C TRP A 987 -22.76 -8.43 -33.48
N ILE A 988 -23.84 -8.84 -34.13
CA ILE A 988 -25.22 -8.79 -33.60
C ILE A 988 -25.85 -10.15 -33.85
N ASP A 989 -26.56 -10.68 -32.86
CA ASP A 989 -27.24 -11.97 -32.96
C ASP A 989 -28.51 -11.91 -33.81
N SER A 990 -28.34 -11.79 -35.12
CA SER A 990 -29.47 -11.78 -36.08
C SER A 990 -30.33 -13.05 -36.03
N SER A 991 -29.79 -14.17 -35.54
CA SER A 991 -30.47 -15.47 -35.46
C SER A 991 -31.28 -15.67 -34.17
N ALA A 992 -31.04 -14.84 -33.15
CA ALA A 992 -31.63 -14.93 -31.82
C ALA A 992 -31.35 -16.25 -31.07
N ASP A 993 -30.22 -16.91 -31.34
CA ASP A 993 -29.82 -18.15 -30.65
C ASP A 993 -28.60 -17.98 -29.71
N GLY A 994 -28.02 -16.77 -29.67
CA GLY A 994 -26.85 -16.42 -28.86
C GLY A 994 -25.53 -17.02 -29.35
N ARG A 995 -25.50 -17.71 -30.49
CA ARG A 995 -24.31 -18.35 -31.05
C ARG A 995 -23.66 -17.44 -32.07
N VAL A 996 -22.36 -17.31 -31.96
CA VAL A 996 -21.59 -16.47 -32.89
C VAL A 996 -21.37 -17.26 -34.16
N ASP A 997 -21.93 -16.77 -35.26
CA ASP A 997 -21.59 -17.15 -36.62
C ASP A 997 -20.46 -16.23 -37.12
N PRO A 998 -19.21 -16.72 -37.29
CA PRO A 998 -18.09 -15.91 -37.77
C PRO A 998 -18.32 -15.24 -39.12
N SER A 999 -19.26 -15.74 -39.94
CA SER A 999 -19.60 -15.14 -41.24
C SER A 999 -20.52 -13.92 -41.13
N SER A 1000 -21.21 -13.77 -39.99
CA SER A 1000 -22.07 -12.62 -39.66
C SER A 1000 -21.31 -11.46 -38.99
N GLU A 1001 -20.03 -11.68 -38.68
CA GLU A 1001 -19.13 -10.67 -38.12
C GLU A 1001 -18.71 -9.66 -39.18
N VAL A 1002 -18.74 -8.37 -38.83
CA VAL A 1002 -18.18 -7.32 -39.67
C VAL A 1002 -16.84 -6.87 -39.08
N SER A 1003 -15.75 -7.06 -39.84
CA SER A 1003 -14.39 -6.64 -39.45
C SER A 1003 -13.99 -5.32 -40.10
N PHE A 1004 -13.16 -4.53 -39.42
CA PHE A 1004 -12.67 -3.23 -39.91
C PHE A 1004 -11.13 -3.14 -39.88
N PRO A 1005 -10.45 -2.61 -40.92
CA PRO A 1005 -9.00 -2.77 -41.04
C PRO A 1005 -8.10 -1.67 -40.42
N GLU A 1006 -8.55 -0.44 -40.09
CA GLU A 1006 -7.60 0.69 -39.91
C GLU A 1006 -7.83 1.73 -38.79
N THR A 1007 -8.78 1.58 -37.86
CA THR A 1007 -9.04 2.63 -36.83
C THR A 1007 -9.55 2.06 -35.50
N CYS A 1008 -8.87 1.06 -34.94
CA CYS A 1008 -9.38 0.41 -33.73
C CYS A 1008 -9.13 1.21 -32.47
N ILE A 1009 -10.19 1.33 -31.67
CA ILE A 1009 -10.03 1.70 -30.28
C ILE A 1009 -9.48 0.46 -29.56
N ALA A 1010 -8.16 0.33 -29.51
CA ALA A 1010 -7.52 -0.60 -28.59
C ALA A 1010 -7.76 -0.05 -27.19
N GLY A 1011 -8.82 -0.53 -26.55
CA GLY A 1011 -9.17 -0.13 -25.20
C GLY A 1011 -8.12 -0.60 -24.21
N ASP A 1012 -7.09 0.22 -24.01
CA ASP A 1012 -6.26 0.13 -22.82
C ASP A 1012 -7.12 0.59 -21.63
N MET A 1013 -7.65 -0.40 -20.91
CA MET A 1013 -8.01 -0.33 -19.50
C MET A 1013 -9.37 0.20 -19.04
N HIS A 1014 -10.23 0.83 -19.84
CA HIS A 1014 -11.57 1.17 -19.34
C HIS A 1014 -12.69 1.31 -20.38
N VAL A 1015 -13.81 0.60 -20.15
CA VAL A 1015 -15.08 0.80 -20.86
C VAL A 1015 -16.21 1.08 -19.87
N TRP A 1016 -16.86 2.22 -20.03
CA TRP A 1016 -18.04 2.62 -19.27
C TRP A 1016 -19.32 2.47 -20.10
N VAL A 1017 -20.41 2.06 -19.45
CA VAL A 1017 -21.74 1.94 -20.07
C VAL A 1017 -22.65 2.93 -19.39
N SER A 1018 -23.12 3.95 -20.12
CA SER A 1018 -24.02 4.97 -19.57
C SER A 1018 -25.39 4.38 -19.21
N GLU A 1019 -26.22 5.17 -18.55
CA GLU A 1019 -27.63 4.87 -18.26
C GLU A 1019 -28.48 4.70 -19.53
N THR A 1020 -28.06 5.31 -20.63
CA THR A 1020 -28.70 5.20 -21.96
C THR A 1020 -28.22 3.97 -22.74
N GLY A 1021 -27.18 3.27 -22.26
CA GLY A 1021 -26.57 2.13 -22.94
C GLY A 1021 -25.49 2.52 -23.96
N ASP A 1022 -25.04 3.78 -23.97
CA ASP A 1022 -23.92 4.23 -24.80
C ASP A 1022 -22.61 3.68 -24.23
N LEU A 1023 -21.66 3.38 -25.13
CA LEU A 1023 -20.39 2.78 -24.77
C LEU A 1023 -19.28 3.83 -24.84
N TRP A 1024 -18.68 4.11 -23.69
CA TRP A 1024 -17.65 5.13 -23.51
C TRP A 1024 -16.29 4.47 -23.35
N PHE A 1025 -15.33 4.87 -24.18
CA PHE A 1025 -13.99 4.31 -24.21
C PHE A 1025 -12.95 5.42 -23.95
N SER A 1026 -11.98 5.13 -23.11
CA SER A 1026 -10.77 5.94 -22.93
C SER A 1026 -9.53 5.13 -23.34
N GLN A 1027 -8.52 5.80 -23.90
CA GLN A 1027 -7.23 5.19 -24.22
C GLN A 1027 -6.09 5.89 -23.52
N THR A 1028 -5.15 5.11 -23.00
CA THR A 1028 -3.85 5.61 -22.53
C THR A 1028 -2.85 5.85 -23.66
N SER A 1029 -3.16 5.40 -24.88
CA SER A 1029 -2.30 5.60 -26.05
C SER A 1029 -2.38 7.06 -26.55
N PRO A 1030 -1.26 7.68 -26.97
CA PRO A 1030 -1.23 9.10 -27.36
C PRO A 1030 -2.06 9.47 -28.61
N ALA A 1031 -2.61 8.48 -29.33
CA ALA A 1031 -3.11 8.67 -30.69
C ALA A 1031 -4.61 8.99 -30.81
N GLU A 1032 -5.46 8.63 -29.83
CA GLU A 1032 -6.92 8.60 -30.08
C GLU A 1032 -7.84 9.26 -29.03
N GLY A 1033 -7.36 9.68 -27.85
CA GLY A 1033 -8.20 10.39 -26.85
C GLY A 1033 -9.33 9.53 -26.26
N ALA A 1034 -10.50 10.12 -25.99
CA ALA A 1034 -11.70 9.41 -25.51
C ALA A 1034 -12.89 9.56 -26.48
N VAL A 1035 -13.65 8.48 -26.63
CA VAL A 1035 -14.66 8.32 -27.69
C VAL A 1035 -15.91 7.61 -27.16
N VAL A 1036 -17.04 7.90 -27.79
CA VAL A 1036 -18.34 7.28 -27.47
C VAL A 1036 -18.90 6.59 -28.70
N ILE A 1037 -19.41 5.37 -28.52
CA ILE A 1037 -20.22 4.66 -29.51
C ILE A 1037 -21.67 4.67 -29.00
N PRO A 1038 -22.57 5.47 -29.62
CA PRO A 1038 -23.94 5.60 -29.15
C PRO A 1038 -24.77 4.36 -29.47
N LEU A 1039 -25.72 4.04 -28.59
CA LEU A 1039 -26.76 3.05 -28.86
C LEU A 1039 -27.75 3.62 -29.90
N GLN A 1040 -27.86 2.98 -31.07
CA GLN A 1040 -28.68 3.50 -32.17
C GLN A 1040 -30.12 2.93 -32.22
N GLY A 1041 -30.48 2.09 -31.24
CA GLY A 1041 -31.76 1.41 -31.16
C GLY A 1041 -31.59 -0.10 -31.05
N PHE A 1042 -32.67 -0.81 -31.36
CA PHE A 1042 -32.75 -2.27 -31.24
C PHE A 1042 -33.31 -2.88 -32.51
N ASP A 1043 -32.87 -4.11 -32.84
CA ASP A 1043 -33.45 -4.89 -33.93
C ASP A 1043 -34.78 -5.56 -33.52
N ALA A 1044 -35.37 -6.34 -34.43
CA ALA A 1044 -36.63 -7.05 -34.19
C ALA A 1044 -36.55 -8.11 -33.06
N ASN A 1045 -35.34 -8.57 -32.72
CA ASN A 1045 -35.07 -9.53 -31.65
C ASN A 1045 -34.69 -8.83 -30.33
N HIS A 1046 -34.81 -7.51 -30.27
CA HIS A 1046 -34.38 -6.64 -29.17
C HIS A 1046 -32.86 -6.66 -28.92
N ASN A 1047 -32.05 -7.00 -29.92
CA ASN A 1047 -30.60 -6.86 -29.80
C ASN A 1047 -30.19 -5.38 -29.97
N PRO A 1048 -29.27 -4.87 -29.15
CA PRO A 1048 -28.81 -3.49 -29.27
C PRO A 1048 -27.95 -3.29 -30.53
N ILE A 1049 -28.19 -2.19 -31.23
CA ILE A 1049 -27.47 -1.83 -32.45
C ILE A 1049 -26.40 -0.80 -32.12
N TYR A 1050 -25.14 -1.21 -32.23
CA TYR A 1050 -23.96 -0.35 -32.20
C TYR A 1050 -23.30 -0.32 -33.57
N ARG A 1051 -22.80 0.85 -33.98
CA ARG A 1051 -22.03 1.01 -35.22
C ARG A 1051 -20.74 1.74 -34.96
N PHE A 1052 -19.61 1.18 -35.35
CA PHE A 1052 -18.31 1.84 -35.21
C PHE A 1052 -18.22 3.17 -35.98
N GLU A 1053 -18.92 3.31 -37.10
CA GLU A 1053 -18.96 4.56 -37.89
C GLU A 1053 -19.72 5.70 -37.17
N ALA A 1054 -20.61 5.36 -36.23
CA ALA A 1054 -21.36 6.34 -35.45
C ALA A 1054 -20.56 6.86 -34.23
N ARG A 1055 -19.33 6.38 -34.04
CA ARG A 1055 -18.48 6.83 -32.95
C ARG A 1055 -18.12 8.31 -33.12
N TYR A 1056 -18.01 9.02 -32.01
CA TYR A 1056 -17.52 10.39 -32.00
C TYR A 1056 -16.56 10.61 -30.84
N THR A 1057 -15.60 11.50 -31.04
CA THR A 1057 -14.60 11.88 -30.02
C THR A 1057 -15.23 12.86 -29.05
N VAL A 1058 -15.21 12.51 -27.76
CA VAL A 1058 -15.65 13.38 -26.66
C VAL A 1058 -14.49 14.12 -26.00
N LEU A 1059 -13.28 13.57 -26.11
CA LEU A 1059 -12.05 14.23 -25.67
C LEU A 1059 -10.95 13.97 -26.70
N PRO A 1060 -10.54 14.95 -27.51
CA PRO A 1060 -9.44 14.75 -28.45
C PRO A 1060 -8.11 14.56 -27.72
N PRO A 1061 -7.09 13.95 -28.37
CA PRO A 1061 -5.72 13.93 -27.83
C PRO A 1061 -5.26 15.35 -27.47
N ASP A 1062 -4.66 15.55 -26.30
CA ASP A 1062 -4.13 16.85 -25.89
C ASP A 1062 -2.80 17.14 -26.62
N PRO A 1063 -2.77 18.09 -27.58
CA PRO A 1063 -1.57 18.39 -28.34
C PRO A 1063 -0.64 19.36 -27.60
N SER A 1064 -1.05 19.86 -26.44
CA SER A 1064 -0.30 20.86 -25.69
C SER A 1064 0.86 20.23 -24.91
N PRO A 1065 1.80 21.03 -24.39
CA PRO A 1065 2.90 20.53 -23.56
C PRO A 1065 2.45 19.78 -22.31
N THR A 1066 1.21 19.98 -21.83
CA THR A 1066 0.68 19.19 -20.70
C THR A 1066 0.44 17.74 -21.09
N ASN A 1067 0.07 17.47 -22.35
CA ASN A 1067 -0.16 16.13 -22.90
C ASN A 1067 -0.98 15.27 -21.92
N TYR A 1068 -2.16 15.78 -21.54
CA TYR A 1068 -3.11 15.08 -20.69
C TYR A 1068 -3.65 13.83 -21.36
N ARG A 1069 -3.57 12.71 -20.65
CA ARG A 1069 -3.98 11.37 -21.11
C ARG A 1069 -5.02 10.83 -20.13
N ALA A 1070 -6.27 10.77 -20.58
CA ALA A 1070 -7.36 10.19 -19.79
C ALA A 1070 -7.25 8.66 -19.77
N ALA A 1071 -7.00 8.09 -18.59
CA ALA A 1071 -6.96 6.65 -18.37
C ALA A 1071 -8.35 6.06 -18.11
N VAL A 1072 -9.20 6.81 -17.39
CA VAL A 1072 -10.58 6.42 -17.03
C VAL A 1072 -11.54 7.51 -17.50
N ILE A 1073 -12.73 7.09 -17.94
CA ILE A 1073 -13.84 7.97 -18.31
C ILE A 1073 -15.15 7.51 -17.68
N ARG A 1074 -15.98 8.45 -17.22
CA ARG A 1074 -17.26 8.17 -16.55
C ARG A 1074 -18.34 9.17 -17.01
N SER A 1075 -19.47 8.67 -17.52
CA SER A 1075 -20.66 9.52 -17.70
C SER A 1075 -21.28 9.85 -16.35
N ILE A 1076 -21.96 10.99 -16.23
CA ILE A 1076 -22.68 11.36 -15.02
C ILE A 1076 -24.18 11.10 -15.24
N PRO A 1077 -24.85 10.27 -14.43
CA PRO A 1077 -26.26 9.97 -14.60
C PRO A 1077 -27.12 11.24 -14.67
N GLY A 1078 -27.94 11.36 -15.71
CA GLY A 1078 -28.87 12.49 -15.87
C GLY A 1078 -28.19 13.82 -16.22
N SER A 1079 -26.91 13.82 -16.57
CA SER A 1079 -26.13 14.99 -16.94
C SER A 1079 -25.40 14.77 -18.26
N PRO A 1080 -25.35 15.76 -19.16
CA PRO A 1080 -24.58 15.64 -20.40
C PRO A 1080 -23.06 15.81 -20.19
N ARG A 1081 -22.63 16.09 -18.95
CA ARG A 1081 -21.23 16.23 -18.54
C ARG A 1081 -20.60 14.86 -18.26
N PHE A 1082 -19.28 14.79 -18.30
CA PHE A 1082 -18.54 13.56 -18.01
C PHE A 1082 -17.24 13.84 -17.26
N LEU A 1083 -16.71 12.81 -16.61
CA LEU A 1083 -15.47 12.85 -15.84
C LEU A 1083 -14.37 12.04 -16.52
N THR A 1084 -13.14 12.50 -16.39
CA THR A 1084 -11.95 11.71 -16.71
C THR A 1084 -10.97 11.70 -15.55
N LEU A 1085 -10.24 10.59 -15.40
CA LEU A 1085 -9.09 10.48 -14.51
C LEU A 1085 -7.89 10.09 -15.36
N GLY A 1086 -6.79 10.83 -15.21
CA GLY A 1086 -5.65 10.68 -16.09
C GLY A 1086 -4.36 11.27 -15.54
N ALA A 1087 -3.36 11.30 -16.39
CA ALA A 1087 -2.02 11.81 -16.10
C ALA A 1087 -1.60 12.87 -17.13
N THR A 1088 -0.71 13.77 -16.74
CA THR A 1088 -0.03 14.72 -17.63
C THR A 1088 1.42 14.32 -17.83
N ALA A 1089 2.08 14.85 -18.87
CA ALA A 1089 3.53 14.63 -19.09
C ALA A 1089 4.36 15.03 -17.86
N GLN A 1090 3.95 16.07 -17.14
CA GLN A 1090 4.60 16.52 -15.91
C GLN A 1090 4.42 15.51 -14.77
N SER A 1091 3.23 14.94 -14.57
CA SER A 1091 3.02 13.91 -13.55
C SER A 1091 3.76 12.62 -13.88
N ASP A 1092 3.82 12.23 -15.16
CA ASP A 1092 4.51 11.03 -15.63
C ASP A 1092 6.04 11.13 -15.48
N ALA A 1093 6.63 12.24 -15.93
CA ALA A 1093 8.08 12.46 -15.89
C ALA A 1093 8.64 12.52 -14.47
N ALA A 1094 7.85 13.00 -13.51
CA ALA A 1094 8.26 13.05 -12.12
C ALA A 1094 8.29 11.66 -11.44
N ARG A 1095 7.52 10.66 -11.93
CA ARG A 1095 7.12 9.52 -11.08
C ARG A 1095 7.03 8.13 -11.75
N GLY A 1096 7.26 8.01 -13.07
CA GLY A 1096 7.41 6.72 -13.75
C GLY A 1096 6.12 5.88 -13.87
N THR A 1097 4.96 6.53 -13.99
CA THR A 1097 3.64 5.90 -14.05
C THR A 1097 3.25 5.51 -15.48
N ALA A 1098 3.82 4.42 -16.01
CA ALA A 1098 3.27 3.77 -17.20
C ALA A 1098 2.68 2.41 -16.82
N GLY A 1099 1.34 2.26 -16.87
CA GLY A 1099 0.76 0.96 -17.21
C GLY A 1099 -0.46 0.40 -16.46
N PHE A 1100 -1.09 1.07 -15.48
CA PHE A 1100 -2.23 0.49 -14.73
C PHE A 1100 -3.35 1.48 -14.39
N GLY A 1101 -4.00 2.06 -15.40
CA GLY A 1101 -5.29 2.77 -15.28
C GLY A 1101 -5.35 3.93 -14.26
N ASN A 1102 -4.19 4.43 -13.82
CA ASN A 1102 -4.08 5.35 -12.71
C ASN A 1102 -3.90 6.79 -13.19
N GLY A 1103 -4.32 7.73 -12.33
CA GLY A 1103 -4.20 9.15 -12.61
C GLY A 1103 -4.02 9.97 -11.36
N HIS A 1104 -3.52 11.18 -11.54
CA HIS A 1104 -3.39 12.18 -10.48
C HIS A 1104 -4.23 13.43 -10.78
N VAL A 1105 -4.96 13.43 -11.90
CA VAL A 1105 -5.76 14.57 -12.35
C VAL A 1105 -7.14 14.07 -12.71
N VAL A 1106 -8.14 14.54 -11.98
CA VAL A 1106 -9.56 14.34 -12.29
C VAL A 1106 -10.08 15.59 -12.98
N THR A 1107 -10.75 15.43 -14.11
CA THR A 1107 -11.33 16.54 -14.86
C THR A 1107 -12.81 16.31 -15.08
N LEU A 1108 -13.63 17.31 -14.76
CA LEU A 1108 -15.04 17.38 -15.14
C LEU A 1108 -15.15 18.19 -16.44
N HIS A 1109 -15.74 17.59 -17.47
CA HIS A 1109 -15.88 18.16 -18.80
C HIS A 1109 -17.30 18.60 -19.11
N HIS A 1110 -17.41 19.66 -19.91
CA HIS A 1110 -18.62 20.00 -20.64
C HIS A 1110 -18.90 18.97 -21.75
N PRO A 1111 -20.11 18.93 -22.32
CA PRO A 1111 -20.46 17.96 -23.36
C PRO A 1111 -19.61 18.07 -24.64
N ASP A 1112 -19.00 19.23 -24.88
CA ASP A 1112 -18.10 19.50 -26.01
C ASP A 1112 -16.64 19.09 -25.74
N GLY A 1113 -16.35 18.50 -24.57
CA GLY A 1113 -15.02 18.10 -24.15
C GLY A 1113 -14.19 19.19 -23.49
N SER A 1114 -14.67 20.45 -23.46
CA SER A 1114 -13.98 21.53 -22.77
C SER A 1114 -13.98 21.32 -21.25
N GLU A 1115 -12.89 21.69 -20.59
CA GLU A 1115 -12.75 21.49 -19.15
C GLU A 1115 -13.60 22.48 -18.36
N LYS A 1116 -14.43 21.97 -17.46
CA LYS A 1116 -15.14 22.76 -16.45
C LYS A 1116 -14.30 22.90 -15.18
N VAL A 1117 -13.81 21.78 -14.66
CA VAL A 1117 -13.04 21.72 -13.40
C VAL A 1117 -11.92 20.71 -13.55
N ARG A 1118 -10.73 21.04 -13.04
CA ARG A 1118 -9.59 20.14 -12.96
C ARG A 1118 -9.13 20.07 -11.50
N VAL A 1119 -9.20 18.89 -10.91
CA VAL A 1119 -8.73 18.64 -9.54
C VAL A 1119 -7.42 17.86 -9.60
N HIS A 1120 -6.37 18.46 -9.05
CA HIS A 1120 -5.11 17.80 -8.82
C HIS A 1120 -5.19 17.00 -7.52
N LEU A 1121 -5.07 15.67 -7.63
CA LEU A 1121 -5.07 14.80 -6.47
C LEU A 1121 -3.68 14.84 -5.81
N PRO A 1122 -3.60 14.79 -4.47
CA PRO A 1122 -2.35 14.73 -3.75
C PRO A 1122 -1.40 13.65 -4.30
N ASP A 1123 -0.14 14.03 -4.36
CA ASP A 1123 1.02 13.26 -4.83
C ASP A 1123 1.19 11.84 -4.28
N GLU A 1124 0.58 11.59 -3.12
CA GLU A 1124 0.61 10.35 -2.36
C GLU A 1124 -0.60 9.45 -2.63
N TRP A 1125 -1.58 9.94 -3.39
CA TRP A 1125 -2.76 9.20 -3.77
C TRP A 1125 -2.54 8.57 -5.14
N LYS A 1126 -2.52 7.23 -5.17
CA LYS A 1126 -2.67 6.50 -6.43
C LYS A 1126 -4.18 6.33 -6.65
N ALA A 1127 -4.80 7.27 -7.35
CA ALA A 1127 -6.21 7.15 -7.69
C ALA A 1127 -6.34 6.22 -8.89
N PHE A 1128 -7.21 5.22 -8.74
CA PHE A 1128 -7.43 4.18 -9.75
C PHE A 1128 -8.78 4.33 -10.45
N THR A 1129 -9.71 5.12 -9.90
CA THR A 1129 -11.13 4.98 -10.26
C THR A 1129 -11.96 6.23 -10.02
N LEU A 1130 -13.10 6.30 -10.72
CA LEU A 1130 -14.11 7.36 -10.65
C LEU A 1130 -15.51 6.77 -10.54
N ALA A 1131 -16.38 7.46 -9.80
CA ALA A 1131 -17.81 7.23 -9.80
C ALA A 1131 -18.56 8.57 -9.74
N ALA A 1132 -19.84 8.56 -10.12
CA ALA A 1132 -20.74 9.68 -9.96
C ALA A 1132 -22.14 9.15 -9.66
N ASP A 1133 -22.98 9.93 -9.01
CA ASP A 1133 -24.36 9.54 -8.69
C ASP A 1133 -25.42 10.50 -9.24
N GLY A 1134 -24.98 11.43 -10.08
CA GLY A 1134 -25.80 12.50 -10.68
C GLY A 1134 -25.69 13.85 -9.95
N GLU A 1135 -25.33 13.87 -8.67
CA GLU A 1135 -25.20 15.10 -7.87
C GLU A 1135 -23.76 15.37 -7.45
N TYR A 1136 -23.05 14.33 -7.02
CA TYR A 1136 -21.65 14.38 -6.60
C TYR A 1136 -20.81 13.38 -7.41
N TRP A 1137 -19.50 13.60 -7.37
CA TRP A 1137 -18.55 12.67 -7.96
C TRP A 1137 -17.49 12.23 -6.96
N TYR A 1138 -16.93 11.06 -7.21
CA TYR A 1138 -16.11 10.33 -6.28
C TYR A 1138 -14.84 9.85 -6.93
N THR A 1139 -13.75 9.84 -6.16
CA THR A 1139 -12.53 9.13 -6.54
C THR A 1139 -11.98 8.35 -5.36
N GLY A 1140 -11.40 7.20 -5.66
CA GLY A 1140 -10.86 6.26 -4.69
C GLY A 1140 -9.36 6.08 -4.87
N HIS A 1141 -8.63 5.98 -3.77
CA HIS A 1141 -7.21 5.65 -3.79
C HIS A 1141 -6.80 4.69 -2.67
N SER A 1142 -5.73 3.94 -2.92
CA SER A 1142 -5.10 3.07 -1.93
C SER A 1142 -3.73 3.60 -1.54
N ARG A 1143 -3.49 3.76 -0.23
CA ARG A 1143 -2.18 4.15 0.33
C ARG A 1143 -1.94 3.40 1.63
N ASP A 1144 -0.75 2.81 1.78
CA ASP A 1144 -0.25 2.24 3.05
C ASP A 1144 -1.30 1.38 3.81
N ASP A 1145 -1.91 0.42 3.10
CA ASP A 1145 -2.96 -0.49 3.58
C ASP A 1145 -4.29 0.19 3.99
N GLN A 1146 -4.62 1.33 3.36
CA GLN A 1146 -5.86 2.08 3.58
C GLN A 1146 -6.58 2.45 2.29
N HIS A 1147 -7.91 2.43 2.37
CA HIS A 1147 -8.83 2.94 1.37
C HIS A 1147 -9.35 4.29 1.76
N TRP A 1148 -9.40 5.14 0.75
CA TRP A 1148 -9.97 6.47 0.90
C TRP A 1148 -10.83 6.74 -0.31
N VAL A 1149 -12.08 7.08 -0.03
CA VAL A 1149 -13.02 7.56 -1.04
C VAL A 1149 -13.31 9.02 -0.74
N HIS A 1150 -13.16 9.87 -1.74
CA HIS A 1150 -13.37 11.30 -1.64
C HIS A 1150 -14.56 11.70 -2.48
N MET A 1151 -15.47 12.46 -1.88
CA MET A 1151 -16.69 12.98 -2.50
C MET A 1151 -16.52 14.47 -2.76
N TYR A 1152 -16.74 14.88 -3.99
CA TYR A 1152 -16.59 16.25 -4.46
C TYR A 1152 -17.90 16.76 -5.06
N ASP A 1153 -18.10 18.07 -5.01
CA ASP A 1153 -19.20 18.73 -5.72
C ASP A 1153 -18.82 19.10 -7.16
N GLU A 1154 -19.76 19.70 -7.88
CA GLU A 1154 -19.59 20.06 -9.29
C GLU A 1154 -18.57 21.17 -9.57
N ASP A 1155 -18.06 21.83 -8.53
CA ASP A 1155 -16.99 22.83 -8.58
C ASP A 1155 -15.62 22.23 -8.22
N GLY A 1156 -15.58 20.94 -7.87
CA GLY A 1156 -14.37 20.21 -7.49
C GLY A 1156 -13.92 20.47 -6.07
N LEU A 1157 -14.80 20.96 -5.20
CA LEU A 1157 -14.50 21.15 -3.79
C LEU A 1157 -14.82 19.87 -3.02
N LEU A 1158 -13.89 19.46 -2.13
CA LEU A 1158 -14.03 18.23 -1.34
C LEU A 1158 -15.12 18.39 -0.26
N ILE A 1159 -16.14 17.53 -0.30
CA ILE A 1159 -17.34 17.58 0.56
C ILE A 1159 -17.38 16.48 1.63
N ALA A 1160 -16.96 15.26 1.28
CA ALA A 1160 -16.94 14.08 2.17
C ALA A 1160 -15.67 13.25 1.97
N THR A 1161 -15.21 12.57 3.02
CA THR A 1161 -14.14 11.57 2.94
C THR A 1161 -14.60 10.32 3.68
N MET A 1162 -14.56 9.17 3.03
CA MET A 1162 -15.00 7.88 3.57
C MET A 1162 -13.82 6.93 3.76
N ARG A 1163 -13.91 6.09 4.79
CA ARG A 1163 -12.91 5.08 5.14
C ARG A 1163 -13.58 3.85 5.76
N PRO A 1164 -12.97 2.65 5.69
CA PRO A 1164 -13.51 1.45 6.31
C PRO A 1164 -13.74 1.62 7.81
N GLY A 1165 -14.84 1.05 8.29
CA GLY A 1165 -15.38 1.20 9.62
C GLY A 1165 -15.63 -0.12 10.36
N ALA A 1166 -16.38 -0.04 11.46
CA ALA A 1166 -16.78 -1.20 12.27
C ALA A 1166 -17.56 -2.27 11.51
N PRO A 1167 -18.55 -1.88 10.68
CA PRO A 1167 -19.35 -2.85 9.92
C PRO A 1167 -18.51 -3.73 9.00
N SER A 1168 -17.40 -3.20 8.48
CA SER A 1168 -16.41 -3.97 7.70
C SER A 1168 -15.19 -4.37 8.54
N ARG A 1169 -15.35 -4.62 9.85
CA ARG A 1169 -14.31 -5.16 10.75
C ARG A 1169 -12.93 -4.48 10.70
N TRP A 1170 -12.86 -3.20 10.31
CA TRP A 1170 -11.69 -2.33 10.46
C TRP A 1170 -10.40 -2.78 9.73
N GLY A 1171 -10.04 -2.09 8.65
CA GLY A 1171 -8.86 -2.40 7.80
C GLY A 1171 -9.23 -2.20 6.34
N ALA A 1172 -8.26 -1.91 5.47
CA ALA A 1172 -8.52 -1.75 4.05
C ALA A 1172 -7.50 -2.54 3.23
N GLY A 1173 -7.95 -3.03 2.09
CA GLY A 1173 -7.14 -3.73 1.13
C GLY A 1173 -6.80 -2.80 -0.01
N TRP A 1174 -7.06 -3.23 -1.24
CA TRP A 1174 -6.74 -2.45 -2.44
C TRP A 1174 -7.99 -2.13 -3.26
N MET A 1175 -7.98 -0.92 -3.85
CA MET A 1175 -8.76 -0.54 -5.02
C MET A 1175 -7.76 -0.47 -6.16
N ASP A 1176 -7.68 -1.51 -6.98
CA ASP A 1176 -6.62 -1.67 -7.98
C ASP A 1176 -7.17 -1.78 -9.42
N HIS A 1177 -8.48 -1.58 -9.59
CA HIS A 1177 -9.17 -1.59 -10.88
C HIS A 1177 -9.77 -0.22 -11.26
N ALA A 1178 -9.88 0.06 -12.56
CA ALA A 1178 -10.57 1.28 -13.04
C ALA A 1178 -12.08 1.29 -12.76
N SER A 1179 -12.64 0.14 -12.35
CA SER A 1179 -14.05 -0.04 -11.98
C SER A 1179 -14.23 -0.35 -10.50
N SER A 1180 -13.24 -0.03 -9.66
CA SER A 1180 -13.29 -0.27 -8.20
C SER A 1180 -14.34 0.56 -7.46
N LEU A 1181 -14.97 1.55 -8.12
CA LEU A 1181 -16.03 2.38 -7.53
C LEU A 1181 -17.27 2.44 -8.41
N THR A 1182 -18.43 2.40 -7.75
CA THR A 1182 -19.72 2.83 -8.31
C THR A 1182 -20.50 3.55 -7.22
N ALA A 1183 -21.24 4.59 -7.58
CA ALA A 1183 -21.99 5.41 -6.64
C ALA A 1183 -23.45 5.56 -7.09
N ARG A 1184 -24.35 5.78 -6.14
CA ARG A 1184 -25.74 6.11 -6.45
C ARG A 1184 -26.37 6.94 -5.35
N ARG A 1185 -27.37 7.72 -5.72
CA ARG A 1185 -28.25 8.40 -4.79
C ARG A 1185 -29.43 7.49 -4.45
N GLU A 1186 -29.87 7.52 -3.19
CA GLU A 1186 -31.08 6.82 -2.77
C GLU A 1186 -32.34 7.61 -3.20
N PRO A 1187 -33.24 7.01 -3.99
CA PRO A 1187 -34.43 7.72 -4.47
C PRO A 1187 -35.29 8.25 -3.32
N GLY A 1188 -35.63 9.54 -3.39
CA GLY A 1188 -36.50 10.20 -2.41
C GLY A 1188 -35.82 10.52 -1.07
N THR A 1189 -34.51 10.32 -0.92
CA THR A 1189 -33.78 10.68 0.30
C THR A 1189 -32.57 11.59 0.00
N HIS A 1190 -31.85 11.98 1.05
CA HIS A 1190 -30.59 12.72 0.98
C HIS A 1190 -29.37 11.81 1.19
N THR A 1191 -29.53 10.50 0.99
CA THR A 1191 -28.49 9.50 1.20
C THR A 1191 -27.81 9.13 -0.10
N HIS A 1192 -26.49 9.17 -0.09
CA HIS A 1192 -25.61 8.81 -1.20
C HIS A 1192 -24.83 7.56 -0.79
N TYR A 1193 -24.89 6.53 -1.63
CA TYR A 1193 -24.18 5.28 -1.41
C TYR A 1193 -23.01 5.16 -2.38
N VAL A 1194 -21.84 4.80 -1.85
CA VAL A 1194 -20.67 4.46 -2.67
C VAL A 1194 -20.24 3.04 -2.35
N TYR A 1195 -20.13 2.21 -3.38
CA TYR A 1195 -19.61 0.85 -3.28
C TYR A 1195 -18.16 0.85 -3.75
N ALA A 1196 -17.28 0.43 -2.85
CA ALA A 1196 -15.84 0.39 -3.07
C ALA A 1196 -15.30 -1.02 -2.99
N GLU A 1197 -14.53 -1.41 -4.01
CA GLU A 1197 -13.76 -2.65 -4.00
C GLU A 1197 -12.77 -2.67 -2.85
N ASP A 1198 -12.66 -3.85 -2.22
CA ASP A 1198 -11.65 -4.18 -1.23
C ASP A 1198 -11.09 -5.57 -1.48
N VAL A 1199 -10.25 -5.61 -2.53
CA VAL A 1199 -9.92 -6.85 -3.23
C VAL A 1199 -9.02 -7.77 -2.40
N TYR A 1200 -8.03 -7.20 -1.69
CA TYR A 1200 -7.15 -7.95 -0.77
C TYR A 1200 -7.93 -8.65 0.35
N TRP A 1201 -9.00 -8.02 0.85
CA TRP A 1201 -9.87 -8.62 1.85
C TRP A 1201 -10.98 -9.48 1.24
N GLY A 1202 -11.12 -9.49 -0.08
CA GLY A 1202 -12.19 -10.17 -0.79
C GLY A 1202 -13.54 -9.63 -0.34
N ARG A 1203 -13.79 -8.34 -0.53
CA ARG A 1203 -15.12 -7.76 -0.24
C ARG A 1203 -15.32 -6.48 -1.03
N MET A 1204 -16.53 -5.95 -0.96
CA MET A 1204 -16.81 -4.56 -1.31
C MET A 1204 -17.46 -3.86 -0.12
N ILE A 1205 -17.02 -2.64 0.16
CA ILE A 1205 -17.52 -1.82 1.27
C ILE A 1205 -18.57 -0.86 0.71
N ARG A 1206 -19.70 -0.73 1.40
CA ARG A 1206 -20.72 0.27 1.12
C ARG A 1206 -20.53 1.43 2.09
N TYR A 1207 -20.24 2.61 1.57
CA TYR A 1207 -20.26 3.85 2.34
C TYR A 1207 -21.60 4.55 2.16
N ALA A 1208 -22.15 5.07 3.25
CA ALA A 1208 -23.35 5.90 3.24
C ALA A 1208 -23.01 7.32 3.68
N THR A 1209 -23.42 8.30 2.89
CA THR A 1209 -23.24 9.73 3.16
C THR A 1209 -24.59 10.40 3.14
N GLU A 1210 -24.96 11.06 4.23
CA GLU A 1210 -26.18 11.85 4.29
C GLU A 1210 -25.84 13.32 4.05
N VAL A 1211 -26.52 13.95 3.10
CA VAL A 1211 -26.35 15.38 2.77
C VAL A 1211 -27.67 16.12 2.96
N PRO A 1212 -28.09 16.41 4.21
CA PRO A 1212 -29.33 17.12 4.47
C PRO A 1212 -29.33 18.53 3.85
N PRO A 1213 -30.51 19.11 3.62
CA PRO A 1213 -30.63 20.55 3.34
C PRO A 1213 -29.87 21.37 4.40
N ASP A 1214 -29.26 22.48 3.99
CA ASP A 1214 -28.48 23.39 4.84
C ASP A 1214 -27.16 22.84 5.43
N SER A 1215 -26.80 21.58 5.15
CA SER A 1215 -25.51 21.01 5.56
C SER A 1215 -24.31 21.50 4.74
N LEU A 1216 -24.58 22.19 3.63
CA LEU A 1216 -23.62 22.79 2.71
C LEU A 1216 -23.93 24.28 2.52
N SER A 1217 -22.94 25.13 2.75
CA SER A 1217 -22.99 26.57 2.47
C SER A 1217 -21.91 26.91 1.46
N ARG A 1218 -22.33 27.40 0.29
CA ARG A 1218 -21.42 27.76 -0.82
C ARG A 1218 -21.26 29.26 -0.92
N SER A 1219 -20.03 29.70 -1.12
CA SER A 1219 -19.64 31.11 -1.26
C SER A 1219 -18.67 31.27 -2.42
N GLY A 1220 -18.65 32.42 -3.06
CA GLY A 1220 -17.70 32.71 -4.12
C GLY A 1220 -17.68 34.18 -4.51
N GLY A 1221 -16.66 34.57 -5.27
CA GLY A 1221 -16.48 35.94 -5.73
C GLY A 1221 -15.44 36.07 -6.82
N HIS A 1222 -15.37 37.26 -7.41
CA HIS A 1222 -14.38 37.62 -8.43
C HIS A 1222 -13.35 38.59 -7.85
N PHE A 1223 -12.11 38.49 -8.29
CA PHE A 1223 -11.05 39.43 -7.95
C PHE A 1223 -10.07 39.58 -9.12
N THR A 1224 -9.22 40.60 -9.06
CA THR A 1224 -8.13 40.80 -10.03
C THR A 1224 -6.81 40.61 -9.31
N PHE A 1225 -5.97 39.73 -9.84
CA PHE A 1225 -4.64 39.47 -9.32
C PHE A 1225 -3.61 40.37 -10.03
N SER A 1226 -2.84 41.10 -9.24
CA SER A 1226 -1.67 41.90 -9.65
C SER A 1226 -0.56 41.66 -8.62
N ARG A 1227 0.70 41.52 -9.07
CA ARG A 1227 1.83 41.24 -8.17
C ARG A 1227 2.41 42.47 -7.48
#